data_AF-A0A7C1AXQ5-F1
#
_entry.id   AF-A0A7C1AXQ5-F1
#
_cell.length_a   1.000
_cell.length_b   1.000
_cell.length_c   1.000
_cell.angle_alpha   90.00
_cell.angle_beta   90.00
_cell.angle_gamma   90.00
#
_symmetry.space_group_name_H-M   'P 1'
#
loop_
_entity.id
_entity.type
_entity.pdbx_description
1 polymer ?
#
loop_
_entity_poly.entity_id
_entity_poly.type
_entity_poly.pdbx_seq_one_letter_code
_entity_poly.pdbx_strand_id
1 'polypeptide(L)'
;MDLYEKLSLGLIVCFTVLMAVNWDNLPTAEMDAPYHLLMGKMYADYDRVVLWDYYEYAPLGRPQLYPPFLHVLIWWIHDLTGTEYWTIGKLFSFVQYPVALLSLWYFTRSLFGSRVALASLSVLASNRMFWWWEGSLAPTALDLAIFPLFLLFFYRKRFWPSVALLTIFLYSHLGIPYVFILGTGLFALFRREYRVFFIKVLSLSLLLFSPWLIHVLLNMEWISAHNPSKFFFLIFLNFNPLTVIFLFIGFYLLIKKFSDARYALIIATFLSFLPIIYMYGMRYSMHSPIINCVVFGIGITYFFSEIGSKIGKKYANIVFAVFLIVIIVVSPTVSFIPQRSHRNAQKAPQKQRIVFQTPFLSMIAGLNGERPKGIWQMNPEEMQELIDWIMENTSENEILHVAAGNLACYITLMTGRVTDSGMYHEVGSEEMYREISQERKSGIFIFDINFFRKGIPHNLNILARCGSIVVASVEFRPTKMPLRIKDVFIYVGKDLMLLEEIKDRNIYIGVDQSVITSIKDVKKLSVLVVNEDQLQKDLRNLRYRPEVLRLVTYSGKIRIDTLKEAKKHCRELELGVIGPNIVSYRKDLIEMIDRVVRHTPPDMEFINKVIPEEKKDVGDKYWVQIDISMRKIGVEEVTALINASQRHVGDRIIIEARDPKILSELLKHKV
;
A
#
# COMPACT_ATOMS: atom_id res chain seq x y z
N MET A 1 10.90 -44.30 -17.31
CA MET A 1 10.21 -43.51 -16.30
C MET A 1 9.58 -44.41 -15.25
N ASP A 2 9.81 -44.14 -13.97
CA ASP A 2 9.12 -44.83 -12.87
C ASP A 2 7.68 -44.31 -12.67
N LEU A 3 6.91 -44.98 -11.80
CA LEU A 3 5.51 -44.63 -11.55
C LEU A 3 5.36 -43.21 -10.97
N TYR A 4 6.26 -42.79 -10.07
CA TYR A 4 6.18 -41.47 -9.44
C TYR A 4 6.45 -40.35 -10.43
N GLU A 5 7.34 -40.57 -11.40
CA GLU A 5 7.54 -39.65 -12.52
C GLU A 5 6.28 -39.52 -13.38
N LYS A 6 5.64 -40.63 -13.73
CA LYS A 6 4.38 -40.62 -14.51
C LYS A 6 3.28 -39.86 -13.78
N LEU A 7 3.14 -40.09 -12.46
CA LEU A 7 2.17 -39.39 -11.63
C LEU A 7 2.48 -37.90 -11.52
N SER A 8 3.77 -37.52 -11.42
CA SER A 8 4.17 -36.10 -11.35
C SER A 8 3.84 -35.38 -12.65
N LEU A 9 4.22 -35.93 -13.80
CA LEU A 9 3.90 -35.34 -15.10
C LEU A 9 2.39 -35.35 -15.36
N GLY A 10 1.69 -36.41 -14.98
CA GLY A 10 0.23 -36.48 -15.07
C GLY A 10 -0.45 -35.39 -14.24
N LEU A 11 0.08 -35.07 -13.05
CA LEU A 11 -0.41 -33.96 -12.23
C LEU A 11 -0.20 -32.61 -12.94
N ILE A 12 1.00 -32.36 -13.49
CA ILE A 12 1.29 -31.13 -14.24
C ILE A 12 0.33 -30.99 -15.41
N VAL A 13 0.20 -32.04 -16.24
CA VAL A 13 -0.71 -32.06 -17.39
C VAL A 13 -2.15 -31.84 -16.95
N CYS A 14 -2.60 -32.46 -15.85
CA CYS A 14 -3.94 -32.26 -15.32
C CYS A 14 -4.20 -30.79 -14.95
N PHE A 15 -3.27 -30.14 -14.24
CA PHE A 15 -3.38 -28.72 -13.92
C PHE A 15 -3.34 -27.84 -15.17
N THR A 16 -2.45 -28.10 -16.13
CA THR A 16 -2.40 -27.37 -17.40
C THR A 16 -3.71 -27.48 -18.17
N VAL A 17 -4.28 -28.68 -18.28
CA VAL A 17 -5.57 -28.89 -18.95
C VAL A 17 -6.70 -28.17 -18.21
N LEU A 18 -6.74 -28.26 -16.88
CA LEU A 18 -7.74 -27.55 -16.08
C LEU A 18 -7.64 -26.03 -16.26
N MET A 19 -6.44 -25.47 -16.34
CA MET A 19 -6.25 -24.04 -16.61
C MET A 19 -6.67 -23.67 -18.04
N ALA A 20 -6.38 -24.53 -19.03
CA ALA A 20 -6.82 -24.31 -20.41
C ALA A 20 -8.35 -24.31 -20.55
N VAL A 21 -9.04 -25.24 -19.89
CA VAL A 21 -10.51 -25.31 -19.90
C VAL A 21 -11.12 -24.13 -19.11
N ASN A 22 -10.42 -23.61 -18.11
CA ASN A 22 -10.82 -22.44 -17.34
C ASN A 22 -10.29 -21.11 -17.88
N TRP A 23 -9.94 -21.03 -19.18
CA TRP A 23 -9.31 -19.85 -19.80
C TRP A 23 -9.97 -18.51 -19.43
N ASP A 24 -11.30 -18.45 -19.46
CA ASP A 24 -12.06 -17.23 -19.16
C ASP A 24 -12.20 -16.91 -17.67
N ASN A 25 -11.88 -17.89 -16.83
CA ASN A 25 -11.93 -17.80 -15.37
C ASN A 25 -10.53 -17.76 -14.75
N LEU A 26 -9.46 -17.64 -15.55
CA LEU A 26 -8.12 -17.43 -15.05
C LEU A 26 -8.06 -16.12 -14.25
N PRO A 27 -7.26 -16.06 -13.16
CA PRO A 27 -7.14 -14.89 -12.31
C PRO A 27 -6.28 -13.79 -12.96
N THR A 28 -6.63 -13.35 -14.17
CA THR A 28 -5.88 -12.36 -14.95
C THR A 28 -6.21 -10.92 -14.53
N ALA A 29 -7.37 -10.69 -13.91
CA ALA A 29 -7.86 -9.38 -13.46
C ALA A 29 -7.36 -8.96 -12.06
N GLU A 30 -6.07 -9.18 -11.81
CA GLU A 30 -5.42 -8.94 -10.52
C GLU A 30 -4.94 -7.49 -10.35
N MET A 31 -4.54 -7.12 -9.13
CA MET A 31 -4.14 -5.74 -8.78
C MET A 31 -2.95 -5.22 -9.60
N ASP A 32 -1.97 -6.08 -9.90
CA ASP A 32 -0.72 -5.68 -10.57
C ASP A 32 -0.78 -5.86 -12.10
N ALA A 33 -1.67 -6.70 -12.61
CA ALA A 33 -1.71 -7.08 -14.02
C ALA A 33 -1.99 -5.89 -14.97
N PRO A 34 -2.98 -5.01 -14.71
CA PRO A 34 -3.22 -3.84 -15.55
C PRO A 34 -1.99 -2.94 -15.72
N TYR A 35 -1.20 -2.74 -14.65
CA TYR A 35 0.02 -1.96 -14.73
C TYR A 35 1.06 -2.61 -15.66
N HIS A 36 1.33 -3.91 -15.49
CA HIS A 36 2.34 -4.58 -16.32
C HIS A 36 1.93 -4.64 -17.79
N LEU A 37 0.64 -4.84 -18.08
CA LEU A 37 0.11 -4.76 -19.43
C LEU A 37 0.23 -3.34 -20.01
N LEU A 38 -0.13 -2.31 -19.24
CA LEU A 38 -0.03 -0.91 -19.66
C LEU A 38 1.41 -0.50 -19.97
N MET A 39 2.37 -0.92 -19.15
CA MET A 39 3.79 -0.64 -19.42
C MET A 39 4.30 -1.37 -20.66
N GLY A 40 3.87 -2.63 -20.87
CA GLY A 40 4.15 -3.35 -22.12
C GLY A 40 3.54 -2.66 -23.35
N LYS A 41 2.32 -2.14 -23.20
CA LYS A 41 1.67 -1.30 -24.22
C LYS A 41 2.45 -0.02 -24.50
N MET A 42 2.90 0.69 -23.47
CA MET A 42 3.73 1.88 -23.62
C MET A 42 5.03 1.58 -24.37
N TYR A 43 5.67 0.43 -24.14
CA TYR A 43 6.87 0.07 -24.89
C TYR A 43 6.57 -0.19 -26.36
N ALA A 44 5.41 -0.78 -26.68
CA ALA A 44 4.94 -0.98 -28.03
C ALA A 44 4.60 0.35 -28.74
N ASP A 45 3.84 1.22 -28.07
CA ASP A 45 3.41 2.50 -28.64
C ASP A 45 4.59 3.44 -28.97
N TYR A 46 5.72 3.31 -28.26
CA TYR A 46 6.93 4.11 -28.47
C TYR A 46 8.08 3.34 -29.14
N ASP A 47 7.88 2.07 -29.48
CA ASP A 47 8.85 1.17 -30.13
C ASP A 47 10.22 1.12 -29.42
N ARG A 48 10.21 1.20 -28.09
CA ARG A 48 11.42 1.19 -27.23
C ARG A 48 11.10 0.93 -25.77
N VAL A 49 12.13 0.54 -25.00
CA VAL A 49 12.06 0.59 -23.54
C VAL A 49 11.97 2.05 -23.11
N VAL A 50 10.81 2.42 -22.56
CA VAL A 50 10.52 3.79 -22.14
C VAL A 50 10.99 4.00 -20.69
N LEU A 51 11.78 5.05 -20.47
CA LEU A 51 12.35 5.39 -19.17
C LEU A 51 11.51 6.38 -18.34
N TRP A 52 10.44 6.91 -18.93
CA TRP A 52 9.51 7.86 -18.32
C TRP A 52 8.08 7.41 -18.56
N ASP A 53 7.30 7.25 -17.51
CA ASP A 53 5.90 6.89 -17.58
C ASP A 53 5.08 8.09 -18.07
N TYR A 54 4.47 7.95 -19.25
CA TYR A 54 3.62 8.96 -19.87
C TYR A 54 2.12 8.68 -19.66
N TYR A 55 1.77 7.52 -19.11
CA TYR A 55 0.38 7.06 -19.00
C TYR A 55 -0.18 7.21 -17.59
N GLU A 56 0.66 7.04 -16.57
CA GLU A 56 0.29 7.28 -15.18
C GLU A 56 0.74 8.66 -14.71
N TYR A 57 0.03 9.23 -13.73
CA TYR A 57 0.36 10.51 -13.09
C TYR A 57 0.44 11.70 -14.06
N ALA A 58 -0.45 11.72 -15.07
CA ALA A 58 -0.63 12.86 -15.95
C ALA A 58 -0.97 14.14 -15.14
N PRO A 59 -0.53 15.34 -15.57
CA PRO A 59 0.05 15.63 -16.89
C PRO A 59 1.58 15.44 -16.95
N LEU A 60 2.26 15.32 -15.81
CA LEU A 60 3.73 15.32 -15.76
C LEU A 60 4.33 13.92 -15.99
N GLY A 61 3.69 12.90 -15.46
CA GLY A 61 4.26 11.55 -15.40
C GLY A 61 5.39 11.44 -14.36
N ARG A 62 6.22 10.42 -14.51
CA ARG A 62 7.33 10.11 -13.59
C ARG A 62 8.40 9.22 -14.23
N PRO A 63 9.61 9.11 -13.67
CA PRO A 63 10.57 8.10 -14.09
C PRO A 63 10.01 6.68 -13.93
N GLN A 64 10.18 5.85 -14.94
CA GLN A 64 9.80 4.44 -14.87
C GLN A 64 10.93 3.64 -14.23
N LEU A 65 10.76 3.22 -12.98
CA LEU A 65 11.81 2.56 -12.20
C LEU A 65 11.63 1.04 -12.14
N TYR A 66 10.49 0.52 -12.58
CA TYR A 66 10.21 -0.91 -12.56
C TYR A 66 11.02 -1.65 -13.64
N PRO A 67 11.75 -2.74 -13.31
CA PRO A 67 12.59 -3.44 -14.25
C PRO A 67 11.85 -3.95 -15.51
N PRO A 68 12.45 -3.82 -16.71
CA PRO A 68 11.71 -3.85 -17.97
C PRO A 68 11.46 -5.26 -18.53
N PHE A 69 12.02 -6.34 -17.99
CA PHE A 69 12.02 -7.64 -18.68
C PHE A 69 10.62 -8.15 -18.99
N LEU A 70 9.71 -8.15 -18.00
CA LEU A 70 8.33 -8.60 -18.22
C LEU A 70 7.62 -7.71 -19.25
N HIS A 71 7.83 -6.40 -19.19
CA HIS A 71 7.21 -5.44 -20.11
C HIS A 71 7.71 -5.63 -21.54
N VAL A 72 9.00 -5.90 -21.73
CA VAL A 72 9.58 -6.24 -23.04
C VAL A 72 8.98 -7.55 -23.59
N LEU A 73 8.74 -8.56 -22.75
CA LEU A 73 8.07 -9.78 -23.20
C LEU A 73 6.64 -9.49 -23.66
N ILE A 74 5.89 -8.67 -22.92
CA ILE A 74 4.51 -8.28 -23.30
C ILE A 74 4.53 -7.52 -24.62
N TRP A 75 5.41 -6.53 -24.76
CA TRP A 75 5.61 -5.76 -25.99
C TRP A 75 5.91 -6.69 -27.17
N TRP A 76 6.93 -7.54 -27.08
CA TRP A 76 7.31 -8.41 -28.20
C TRP A 76 6.23 -9.44 -28.55
N ILE A 77 5.49 -9.96 -27.57
CA ILE A 77 4.36 -10.84 -27.86
C ILE A 77 3.30 -10.08 -28.66
N HIS A 78 2.97 -8.84 -28.25
CA HIS A 78 2.01 -8.01 -28.98
C HIS A 78 2.47 -7.76 -30.42
N ASP A 79 3.67 -7.23 -30.62
CA ASP A 79 4.16 -6.85 -31.95
C ASP A 79 4.34 -8.04 -32.89
N LEU A 80 4.79 -9.19 -32.38
CA LEU A 80 5.02 -10.38 -33.20
C LEU A 80 3.73 -11.12 -33.57
N THR A 81 2.65 -10.98 -32.79
CA THR A 81 1.45 -11.80 -32.96
C THR A 81 0.16 -11.02 -33.19
N GLY A 82 0.15 -9.71 -32.95
CA GLY A 82 -1.07 -8.89 -32.93
C GLY A 82 -2.02 -9.22 -31.78
N THR A 83 -1.57 -9.94 -30.75
CA THR A 83 -2.44 -10.37 -29.64
C THR A 83 -2.79 -9.20 -28.73
N GLU A 84 -4.08 -9.04 -28.42
CA GLU A 84 -4.58 -8.05 -27.45
C GLU A 84 -3.94 -8.20 -26.06
N TYR A 85 -3.60 -7.08 -25.41
CA TYR A 85 -2.87 -7.08 -24.14
C TYR A 85 -3.54 -7.90 -23.04
N TRP A 86 -4.87 -7.85 -22.94
CA TRP A 86 -5.60 -8.66 -21.95
C TRP A 86 -5.41 -10.17 -22.17
N THR A 87 -5.38 -10.60 -23.43
CA THR A 87 -5.13 -11.98 -23.83
C THR A 87 -3.67 -12.37 -23.54
N ILE A 88 -2.71 -11.45 -23.71
CA ILE A 88 -1.33 -11.65 -23.27
C ILE A 88 -1.28 -11.89 -21.76
N GLY A 89 -2.03 -11.12 -20.97
CA GLY A 89 -2.18 -11.35 -19.53
C GLY A 89 -2.65 -12.78 -19.21
N LYS A 90 -3.70 -13.25 -19.89
CA LYS A 90 -4.22 -14.62 -19.74
C LYS A 90 -3.17 -15.68 -20.11
N LEU A 91 -2.40 -15.43 -21.16
CA LEU A 91 -1.31 -16.31 -21.60
C LEU A 91 -0.24 -16.45 -20.51
N PHE A 92 0.18 -15.37 -19.87
CA PHE A 92 1.11 -15.44 -18.74
C PHE A 92 0.51 -16.21 -17.56
N SER A 93 -0.72 -15.89 -17.16
CA SER A 93 -1.46 -16.63 -16.13
C SER A 93 -1.48 -18.13 -16.41
N PHE A 94 -1.69 -18.51 -17.68
CA PHE A 94 -1.73 -19.90 -18.13
C PHE A 94 -0.36 -20.59 -18.10
N VAL A 95 0.72 -19.88 -18.45
CA VAL A 95 2.06 -20.47 -18.62
C VAL A 95 2.85 -20.51 -17.31
N GLN A 96 2.77 -19.46 -16.48
CA GLN A 96 3.62 -19.30 -15.29
C GLN A 96 3.47 -20.47 -14.31
N TYR A 97 2.24 -20.82 -13.96
CA TYR A 97 1.99 -21.89 -12.98
C TYR A 97 2.44 -23.28 -13.45
N PRO A 98 2.11 -23.77 -14.67
CA PRO A 98 2.69 -25.00 -15.20
C PRO A 98 4.22 -25.00 -15.27
N VAL A 99 4.83 -23.86 -15.65
CA VAL A 99 6.29 -23.72 -15.67
C VAL A 99 6.87 -23.83 -14.26
N ALA A 100 6.23 -23.21 -13.25
CA ALA A 100 6.64 -23.34 -11.85
C ALA A 100 6.62 -24.80 -11.37
N LEU A 101 5.53 -25.52 -11.69
CA LEU A 101 5.38 -26.94 -11.37
C LEU A 101 6.44 -27.80 -12.07
N LEU A 102 6.69 -27.57 -13.36
CA LEU A 102 7.67 -28.31 -14.15
C LEU A 102 9.11 -28.04 -13.68
N SER A 103 9.46 -26.78 -13.43
CA SER A 103 10.76 -26.37 -12.90
C SER A 103 11.03 -26.98 -11.53
N LEU A 104 10.04 -26.94 -10.63
CA LEU A 104 10.14 -27.58 -9.32
C LEU A 104 10.32 -29.10 -9.46
N TRP A 105 9.51 -29.75 -10.29
CA TRP A 105 9.61 -31.20 -10.52
C TRP A 105 11.00 -31.56 -11.03
N TYR A 106 11.51 -30.88 -12.05
CA TYR A 106 12.81 -31.18 -12.63
C TYR A 106 13.96 -30.95 -11.64
N PHE A 107 13.90 -29.86 -10.86
CA PHE A 107 14.86 -29.56 -9.80
C PHE A 107 14.87 -30.65 -8.71
N THR A 108 13.72 -30.93 -8.12
CA THR A 108 13.59 -31.90 -7.02
C THR A 108 13.89 -33.32 -7.48
N ARG A 109 13.43 -33.71 -8.67
CA ARG A 109 13.74 -35.01 -9.30
C ARG A 109 15.23 -35.21 -9.50
N SER A 110 15.93 -34.15 -9.91
CA SER A 110 17.37 -34.16 -10.16
C SER A 110 18.20 -34.28 -8.87
N LEU A 111 17.73 -33.73 -7.76
CA LEU A 111 18.50 -33.73 -6.51
C LEU A 111 18.13 -34.89 -5.57
N PHE A 112 16.83 -35.20 -5.44
CA PHE A 112 16.30 -36.09 -4.40
C PHE A 112 15.52 -37.29 -4.94
N GLY A 113 15.30 -37.39 -6.25
CA GLY A 113 14.60 -38.50 -6.87
C GLY A 113 13.10 -38.27 -7.07
N SER A 114 12.45 -39.19 -7.79
CA SER A 114 11.05 -39.07 -8.25
C SER A 114 10.02 -39.03 -7.14
N ARG A 115 10.24 -39.79 -6.06
CA ARG A 115 9.31 -39.85 -4.93
C ARG A 115 9.24 -38.53 -4.16
N VAL A 116 10.39 -37.90 -3.91
CA VAL A 116 10.45 -36.57 -3.28
C VAL A 116 9.85 -35.52 -4.22
N ALA A 117 10.14 -35.61 -5.52
CA ALA A 117 9.58 -34.71 -6.52
C ALA A 117 8.04 -34.73 -6.52
N LEU A 118 7.43 -35.92 -6.55
CA LEU A 118 5.97 -36.05 -6.49
C LEU A 118 5.39 -35.46 -5.20
N ALA A 119 6.01 -35.71 -4.04
CA ALA A 119 5.55 -35.18 -2.77
C ALA A 119 5.64 -33.65 -2.72
N SER A 120 6.77 -33.07 -3.13
CA SER A 120 6.97 -31.62 -3.20
C SER A 120 5.99 -30.96 -4.17
N LEU A 121 5.81 -31.56 -5.35
CA LEU A 121 4.89 -31.08 -6.37
C LEU A 121 3.44 -31.09 -5.85
N SER A 122 3.01 -32.16 -5.16
CA SER A 122 1.67 -32.26 -4.58
C SER A 122 1.42 -31.20 -3.52
N VAL A 123 2.43 -30.90 -2.69
CA VAL A 123 2.33 -29.84 -1.67
C VAL A 123 2.24 -28.46 -2.33
N LEU A 124 3.07 -28.17 -3.33
CA LEU A 124 3.00 -26.90 -4.06
C LEU A 124 1.65 -26.76 -4.79
N ALA A 125 1.20 -27.81 -5.45
CA ALA A 125 -0.07 -27.86 -6.18
C ALA A 125 -1.30 -27.63 -5.28
N SER A 126 -1.18 -27.95 -3.99
CA SER A 126 -2.23 -27.72 -3.00
C SER A 126 -2.24 -26.28 -2.42
N ASN A 127 -1.19 -25.49 -2.67
CA ASN A 127 -1.06 -24.16 -2.10
C ASN A 127 -1.84 -23.12 -2.90
N ARG A 128 -2.98 -22.67 -2.33
CA ARG A 128 -3.86 -21.69 -2.95
C ARG A 128 -3.21 -20.31 -3.16
N MET A 129 -2.45 -19.82 -2.19
CA MET A 129 -1.85 -18.49 -2.27
C MET A 129 -0.76 -18.44 -3.34
N PHE A 130 0.04 -19.50 -3.46
CA PHE A 130 1.02 -19.65 -4.51
C PHE A 130 0.35 -19.76 -5.89
N TRP A 131 -0.63 -20.64 -6.06
CA TRP A 131 -1.37 -20.77 -7.33
C TRP A 131 -2.04 -19.46 -7.75
N TRP A 132 -2.67 -18.76 -6.80
CA TRP A 132 -3.31 -17.48 -7.05
C TRP A 132 -2.29 -16.43 -7.51
N TRP A 133 -1.14 -16.36 -6.84
CA TRP A 133 -0.05 -15.45 -7.22
C TRP A 133 0.57 -15.79 -8.58
N GLU A 134 0.82 -17.07 -8.87
CA GLU A 134 1.31 -17.53 -10.18
C GLU A 134 0.31 -17.35 -11.31
N GLY A 135 -0.98 -17.25 -10.97
CA GLY A 135 -2.03 -16.90 -11.91
C GLY A 135 -2.10 -15.39 -12.20
N SER A 136 -1.40 -14.56 -11.41
CA SER A 136 -1.32 -13.11 -11.65
C SER A 136 -0.17 -12.77 -12.62
N LEU A 137 -0.37 -11.79 -13.49
CA LEU A 137 0.71 -11.21 -14.29
C LEU A 137 1.60 -10.34 -13.38
N ALA A 138 2.49 -11.00 -12.64
CA ALA A 138 3.45 -10.38 -11.75
C ALA A 138 4.88 -10.82 -12.08
N PRO A 139 5.87 -9.92 -12.10
CA PRO A 139 7.27 -10.27 -12.34
C PRO A 139 7.84 -11.24 -11.32
N THR A 140 7.45 -11.13 -10.04
CA THR A 140 7.88 -12.12 -9.04
C THR A 140 7.33 -13.53 -9.30
N ALA A 141 6.13 -13.68 -9.89
CA ALA A 141 5.61 -15.00 -10.25
C ALA A 141 6.49 -15.62 -11.34
N LEU A 142 6.85 -14.85 -12.37
CA LEU A 142 7.78 -15.31 -13.41
C LEU A 142 9.13 -15.73 -12.82
N ASP A 143 9.70 -14.93 -11.92
CA ASP A 143 10.96 -15.21 -11.25
C ASP A 143 10.88 -16.51 -10.43
N LEU A 144 9.82 -16.69 -9.65
CA LEU A 144 9.60 -17.88 -8.82
C LEU A 144 9.36 -19.14 -9.67
N ALA A 145 8.69 -19.02 -10.82
CA ALA A 145 8.42 -20.13 -11.71
C ALA A 145 9.71 -20.78 -12.26
N ILE A 146 10.76 -19.99 -12.51
CA ILE A 146 12.03 -20.49 -13.06
C ILE A 146 13.17 -20.53 -12.03
N PHE A 147 12.96 -20.03 -10.80
CA PHE A 147 13.93 -20.07 -9.71
C PHE A 147 14.49 -21.47 -9.38
N PRO A 148 13.71 -22.56 -9.37
CA PRO A 148 14.26 -23.91 -9.17
C PRO A 148 15.30 -24.31 -10.23
N LEU A 149 15.14 -23.86 -11.48
CA LEU A 149 16.12 -24.12 -12.54
C LEU A 149 17.42 -23.35 -12.29
N PHE A 150 17.33 -22.10 -11.83
CA PHE A 150 18.51 -21.33 -11.42
C PHE A 150 19.28 -22.05 -10.31
N LEU A 151 18.59 -22.52 -9.26
CA LEU A 151 19.23 -23.29 -8.19
C LEU A 151 19.90 -24.57 -8.72
N LEU A 152 19.26 -25.28 -9.65
CA LEU A 152 19.84 -26.48 -10.25
C LEU A 152 21.11 -26.18 -11.04
N PHE A 153 21.08 -25.14 -11.88
CA PHE A 153 22.23 -24.75 -12.69
C PHE A 153 23.37 -24.23 -11.84
N PHE A 154 23.05 -23.44 -10.80
CA PHE A 154 24.03 -22.96 -9.84
C PHE A 154 24.68 -24.13 -9.08
N TYR A 155 23.87 -25.06 -8.57
CA TYR A 155 24.34 -26.29 -7.90
C TYR A 155 25.23 -27.14 -8.82
N ARG A 156 24.88 -27.25 -10.11
CA ARG A 156 25.70 -27.96 -11.11
C ARG A 156 26.87 -27.13 -11.67
N LYS A 157 27.14 -25.94 -11.12
CA LYS A 157 28.19 -25.00 -11.57
C LYS A 157 28.10 -24.67 -13.08
N ARG A 158 26.89 -24.61 -13.63
CA ARG A 158 26.64 -24.22 -15.02
C ARG A 158 26.66 -22.70 -15.12
N PHE A 159 27.83 -22.16 -15.46
CA PHE A 159 28.11 -20.72 -15.41
C PHE A 159 27.12 -19.88 -16.23
N TRP A 160 27.05 -20.10 -17.55
CA TRP A 160 26.22 -19.27 -18.45
C TRP A 160 24.73 -19.27 -18.11
N PRO A 161 24.06 -20.43 -17.88
CA PRO A 161 22.66 -20.43 -17.45
C PRO A 161 22.45 -19.73 -16.11
N SER A 162 23.40 -19.83 -15.17
CA SER A 162 23.28 -19.16 -13.87
C SER A 162 23.34 -17.64 -14.01
N VAL A 163 24.25 -17.13 -14.85
CA VAL A 163 24.38 -15.70 -15.16
C VAL A 163 23.14 -15.19 -15.90
N ALA A 164 22.68 -15.91 -16.93
CA ALA A 164 21.51 -15.51 -17.70
C ALA A 164 20.27 -15.40 -16.81
N LEU A 165 19.99 -16.43 -16.00
CA LEU A 165 18.82 -16.41 -15.11
C LEU A 165 18.93 -15.35 -14.02
N LEU A 166 20.09 -15.18 -13.38
CA LEU A 166 20.25 -14.13 -12.36
C LEU A 166 20.11 -12.72 -12.96
N THR A 167 20.60 -12.52 -14.18
CA THR A 167 20.42 -11.26 -14.92
C THR A 167 18.95 -11.03 -15.25
N ILE A 168 18.23 -12.05 -15.73
CA ILE A 168 16.78 -11.98 -15.98
C ILE A 168 16.02 -11.60 -14.71
N PHE A 169 16.34 -12.23 -13.57
CA PHE A 169 15.71 -11.89 -12.29
C PHE A 169 15.91 -10.42 -11.92
N LEU A 170 17.15 -9.91 -12.03
CA LEU A 170 17.45 -8.51 -11.76
C LEU A 170 16.67 -7.55 -12.68
N TYR A 171 16.53 -7.90 -13.96
CA TYR A 171 15.71 -7.16 -14.93
C TYR A 171 14.20 -7.40 -14.80
N SER A 172 13.75 -8.30 -13.94
CA SER A 172 12.34 -8.61 -13.73
C SER A 172 11.78 -7.92 -12.48
N HIS A 173 12.55 -7.85 -11.38
CA HIS A 173 12.01 -7.33 -10.12
C HIS A 173 13.07 -6.70 -9.20
N LEU A 174 12.75 -5.58 -8.52
CA LEU A 174 13.68 -4.85 -7.62
C LEU A 174 13.89 -5.49 -6.23
N GLY A 175 13.50 -6.74 -6.01
CA GLY A 175 13.25 -7.26 -4.66
C GLY A 175 13.58 -8.73 -4.52
N ILE A 176 12.77 -9.60 -5.12
CA ILE A 176 12.95 -11.05 -5.02
C ILE A 176 14.34 -11.56 -5.49
N PRO A 177 15.05 -10.94 -6.46
CA PRO A 177 16.38 -11.41 -6.85
C PRO A 177 17.40 -11.32 -5.73
N TYR A 178 17.27 -10.34 -4.81
CA TYR A 178 18.16 -10.23 -3.66
C TYR A 178 17.96 -11.37 -2.65
N VAL A 179 16.74 -11.93 -2.57
CA VAL A 179 16.47 -13.17 -1.81
C VAL A 179 17.15 -14.38 -2.46
N PHE A 180 17.23 -14.42 -3.79
CA PHE A 180 17.93 -15.48 -4.52
C PHE A 180 19.45 -15.36 -4.38
N ILE A 181 19.99 -14.14 -4.46
CA ILE A 181 21.41 -13.83 -4.21
C ILE A 181 21.76 -14.20 -2.77
N LEU A 182 20.93 -13.86 -1.79
CA LEU A 182 21.14 -14.25 -0.40
C LEU A 182 21.16 -15.78 -0.25
N GLY A 183 20.23 -16.50 -0.89
CA GLY A 183 20.16 -17.97 -0.82
C GLY A 183 21.40 -18.65 -1.40
N THR A 184 21.84 -18.22 -2.58
CA THR A 184 23.06 -18.76 -3.21
C THR A 184 24.34 -18.31 -2.51
N GLY A 185 24.35 -17.11 -1.93
CA GLY A 185 25.43 -16.59 -1.09
C GLY A 185 25.58 -17.39 0.20
N LEU A 186 24.49 -17.63 0.94
CA LEU A 186 24.47 -18.51 2.11
C LEU A 186 24.93 -19.93 1.76
N PHE A 187 24.48 -20.47 0.63
CA PHE A 187 24.93 -21.78 0.16
C PHE A 187 26.45 -21.80 -0.11
N ALA A 188 26.99 -20.77 -0.77
CA ALA A 188 28.43 -20.62 -1.01
C ALA A 188 29.24 -20.38 0.28
N LEU A 189 28.62 -19.80 1.31
CA LEU A 189 29.22 -19.71 2.64
C LEU A 189 29.32 -21.09 3.30
N PHE A 190 28.25 -21.89 3.23
CA PHE A 190 28.18 -23.26 3.75
C PHE A 190 29.08 -24.23 2.97
N ARG A 191 29.27 -24.00 1.66
CA ARG A 191 30.08 -24.82 0.76
C ARG A 191 31.17 -24.01 0.09
N ARG A 192 32.38 -24.09 0.66
CA ARG A 192 33.54 -23.28 0.24
C ARG A 192 33.84 -23.42 -1.25
N GLU A 193 33.61 -24.59 -1.83
CA GLU A 193 33.83 -24.90 -3.24
C GLU A 193 32.89 -24.13 -4.20
N TYR A 194 31.88 -23.43 -3.70
CA TYR A 194 30.97 -22.58 -4.50
C TYR A 194 31.27 -21.08 -4.40
N ARG A 195 32.17 -20.63 -3.51
CA ARG A 195 32.44 -19.19 -3.28
C ARG A 195 32.90 -18.44 -4.52
N VAL A 196 33.91 -18.98 -5.20
CA VAL A 196 34.44 -18.37 -6.42
C VAL A 196 33.39 -18.37 -7.53
N PHE A 197 32.60 -19.46 -7.63
CA PHE A 197 31.53 -19.56 -8.60
C PHE A 197 30.42 -18.52 -8.34
N PHE A 198 30.00 -18.36 -7.08
CA PHE A 198 29.04 -17.34 -6.66
C PHE A 198 29.50 -15.94 -7.06
N ILE A 199 30.73 -15.56 -6.71
CA ILE A 199 31.28 -14.23 -7.03
C ILE A 199 31.27 -14.01 -8.53
N LYS A 200 31.75 -14.97 -9.33
CA LYS A 200 31.76 -14.83 -10.81
C LYS A 200 30.35 -14.64 -11.39
N VAL A 201 29.38 -15.44 -10.93
CA VAL A 201 27.98 -15.34 -11.40
C VAL A 201 27.37 -13.99 -11.00
N LEU A 202 27.54 -13.58 -9.74
CA LEU A 202 27.01 -12.32 -9.23
C LEU A 202 27.64 -11.12 -9.94
N SER A 203 28.97 -11.07 -10.05
CA SER A 203 29.68 -9.94 -10.67
C SER A 203 29.28 -9.74 -12.13
N LEU A 204 29.23 -10.82 -12.93
CA LEU A 204 28.84 -10.69 -14.34
C LEU A 204 27.35 -10.33 -14.48
N SER A 205 26.48 -10.87 -13.63
CA SER A 205 25.04 -10.53 -13.67
C SER A 205 24.78 -9.06 -13.30
N LEU A 206 25.49 -8.55 -12.29
CA LEU A 206 25.43 -7.12 -11.91
C LEU A 206 26.00 -6.22 -13.00
N LEU A 207 27.07 -6.64 -13.68
CA LEU A 207 27.62 -5.91 -14.82
C LEU A 207 26.59 -5.81 -15.95
N LEU A 208 25.91 -6.92 -16.29
CA LEU A 208 24.87 -6.93 -17.32
C LEU A 208 23.61 -6.15 -16.92
N PHE A 209 23.29 -6.11 -15.62
CA PHE A 209 22.20 -5.32 -15.05
C PHE A 209 22.54 -3.83 -14.85
N SER A 210 23.82 -3.46 -14.98
CA SER A 210 24.29 -2.10 -14.69
C SER A 210 23.55 -0.99 -15.44
N PRO A 211 23.09 -1.12 -16.71
CA PRO A 211 22.32 -0.08 -17.37
C PRO A 211 21.05 0.31 -16.59
N TRP A 212 20.26 -0.67 -16.15
CA TRP A 212 19.05 -0.40 -15.37
C TRP A 212 19.37 0.05 -13.96
N LEU A 213 20.41 -0.51 -13.34
CA LEU A 213 20.87 -0.06 -12.02
C LEU A 213 21.25 1.43 -12.04
N ILE A 214 21.97 1.88 -13.07
CA ILE A 214 22.34 3.29 -13.25
C ILE A 214 21.08 4.15 -13.40
N HIS A 215 20.11 3.72 -14.22
CA HIS A 215 18.82 4.42 -14.37
C HIS A 215 18.08 4.60 -13.03
N VAL A 216 18.01 3.55 -12.22
CA VAL A 216 17.41 3.62 -10.88
C VAL A 216 18.19 4.58 -9.96
N LEU A 217 19.52 4.51 -9.97
CA LEU A 217 20.37 5.38 -9.15
C LEU A 217 20.23 6.86 -9.51
N LEU A 218 20.13 7.19 -10.80
CA LEU A 218 19.95 8.56 -11.29
C LEU A 218 18.60 9.17 -10.89
N ASN A 219 17.60 8.33 -10.59
CA ASN A 219 16.25 8.76 -10.22
C ASN A 219 15.89 8.43 -8.77
N MET A 220 16.88 8.16 -7.92
CA MET A 220 16.64 7.79 -6.51
C MET A 220 15.87 8.84 -5.71
N GLU A 221 15.99 10.12 -6.07
CA GLU A 221 15.26 11.23 -5.43
C GLU A 221 13.73 11.11 -5.57
N TRP A 222 13.25 10.36 -6.57
CA TRP A 222 11.83 10.12 -6.77
C TRP A 222 11.28 9.01 -5.86
N ILE A 223 12.13 8.25 -5.18
CA ILE A 223 11.72 7.14 -4.33
C ILE A 223 11.44 7.64 -2.90
N SER A 224 10.16 7.71 -2.55
CA SER A 224 9.67 8.06 -1.22
C SER A 224 9.38 6.81 -0.39
N ALA A 225 10.21 6.55 0.63
CA ALA A 225 9.98 5.46 1.58
C ALA A 225 8.78 5.78 2.49
N HIS A 226 7.61 5.27 2.15
CA HIS A 226 6.47 5.26 3.08
C HIS A 226 6.72 4.22 4.18
N ASN A 227 6.44 4.61 5.42
CA ASN A 227 6.69 3.82 6.64
C ASN A 227 6.42 2.32 6.43
N PRO A 228 7.38 1.41 6.74
CA PRO A 228 7.14 -0.02 6.65
C PRO A 228 5.91 -0.36 7.49
N SER A 229 4.91 -0.94 6.83
CA SER A 229 3.64 -1.25 7.47
C SER A 229 3.91 -2.08 8.73
N LYS A 230 3.36 -1.66 9.88
CA LYS A 230 3.50 -2.34 11.19
C LYS A 230 2.71 -3.66 11.24
N PHE A 231 2.83 -4.51 10.23
CA PHE A 231 2.12 -5.78 10.12
C PHE A 231 3.02 -6.99 10.41
N PHE A 232 3.87 -6.82 11.44
CA PHE A 232 4.84 -7.81 11.92
C PHE A 232 4.20 -9.13 12.42
N PHE A 233 2.91 -9.14 12.78
CA PHE A 233 2.29 -10.26 13.51
C PHE A 233 1.51 -11.28 12.67
N LEU A 234 1.51 -11.16 11.35
CA LEU A 234 0.64 -11.95 10.47
C LEU A 234 1.32 -13.18 9.82
N ILE A 235 2.40 -13.64 10.43
CA ILE A 235 3.22 -14.75 9.91
C ILE A 235 2.47 -16.09 10.00
N PHE A 236 1.50 -16.19 10.91
CA PHE A 236 0.65 -17.38 11.10
C PHE A 236 -0.61 -17.41 10.22
N LEU A 237 -0.79 -16.48 9.29
CA LEU A 237 -2.09 -16.30 8.64
C LEU A 237 -2.45 -17.31 7.54
N ASN A 238 -1.55 -18.16 7.08
CA ASN A 238 -1.85 -19.19 6.08
C ASN A 238 -0.95 -20.41 6.25
N PHE A 239 -1.44 -21.44 6.95
CA PHE A 239 -0.74 -22.72 7.05
C PHE A 239 -1.70 -23.89 6.81
N ASN A 240 -1.14 -25.00 6.31
CA ASN A 240 -1.84 -26.27 6.21
C ASN A 240 -1.39 -27.17 7.37
N PRO A 241 -2.27 -27.48 8.35
CA PRO A 241 -1.92 -28.29 9.51
C PRO A 241 -1.53 -29.73 9.12
N LEU A 242 -2.02 -30.24 7.98
CA LEU A 242 -1.64 -31.57 7.49
C LEU A 242 -0.17 -31.63 7.07
N THR A 243 0.43 -30.50 6.68
CA THR A 243 1.82 -30.48 6.21
C THR A 243 2.80 -30.00 7.28
N VAL A 244 2.36 -29.25 8.29
CA VAL A 244 3.23 -28.66 9.33
C VAL A 244 4.12 -29.70 10.04
N ILE A 245 3.60 -30.87 10.41
CA ILE A 245 4.41 -31.92 11.06
C ILE A 245 5.57 -32.36 10.15
N PHE A 246 5.31 -32.46 8.84
CA PHE A 246 6.33 -32.83 7.86
C PHE A 246 7.34 -31.72 7.60
N LEU A 247 7.02 -30.45 7.88
CA LEU A 247 8.00 -29.37 7.89
C LEU A 247 9.09 -29.65 8.90
N PHE A 248 8.72 -29.99 10.14
CA PHE A 248 9.65 -30.27 11.22
C PHE A 248 10.51 -31.51 10.93
N ILE A 249 9.89 -32.59 10.42
CA ILE A 249 10.62 -33.79 10.00
C ILE A 249 11.60 -33.46 8.86
N GLY A 250 11.14 -32.71 7.84
CA GLY A 250 11.98 -32.27 6.73
C GLY A 250 13.16 -31.45 7.21
N PHE A 251 12.92 -30.45 8.07
CA PHE A 251 13.96 -29.59 8.61
C PHE A 251 14.98 -30.36 9.47
N TYR A 252 14.50 -31.28 10.31
CA TYR A 252 15.37 -32.21 11.06
C TYR A 252 16.29 -32.98 10.11
N LEU A 253 15.77 -33.50 9.00
CA LEU A 253 16.58 -34.23 8.01
C LEU A 253 17.55 -33.33 7.27
N LEU A 254 17.16 -32.10 6.95
CA LEU A 254 18.05 -31.12 6.33
C LEU A 254 19.25 -30.83 7.24
N ILE A 255 19.03 -30.63 8.55
CA ILE A 255 20.11 -30.43 9.53
C ILE A 255 20.96 -31.69 9.67
N LYS A 256 20.32 -32.86 9.85
CA LYS A 256 21.02 -34.15 10.03
C LYS A 256 21.90 -34.49 8.84
N LYS A 257 21.48 -34.14 7.63
CA LYS A 257 22.20 -34.39 6.37
C LYS A 257 22.88 -33.14 5.83
N PHE A 258 23.14 -32.15 6.68
CA PHE A 258 23.77 -30.88 6.29
C PHE A 258 25.18 -31.05 5.75
N SER A 259 25.83 -32.21 5.86
CA SER A 259 27.10 -32.50 5.18
C SER A 259 26.96 -32.71 3.66
N ASP A 260 25.78 -33.09 3.18
CA ASP A 260 25.47 -33.23 1.76
C ASP A 260 25.08 -31.86 1.16
N ALA A 261 25.73 -31.47 0.06
CA ALA A 261 25.52 -30.17 -0.58
C ALA A 261 24.07 -29.93 -1.02
N ARG A 262 23.32 -30.98 -1.36
CA ARG A 262 21.90 -30.85 -1.77
C ARG A 262 21.04 -30.35 -0.62
N TYR A 263 21.26 -30.86 0.59
CA TYR A 263 20.50 -30.49 1.77
C TYR A 263 20.92 -29.10 2.28
N ALA A 264 22.22 -28.78 2.23
CA ALA A 264 22.71 -27.44 2.55
C ALA A 264 22.16 -26.36 1.60
N LEU A 265 21.98 -26.67 0.31
CA LEU A 265 21.34 -25.77 -0.65
C LEU A 265 19.90 -25.42 -0.22
N ILE A 266 19.09 -26.43 0.09
CA ILE A 266 17.70 -26.22 0.52
C ILE A 266 17.62 -25.41 1.82
N ILE A 267 18.51 -25.67 2.79
CA ILE A 267 18.58 -24.86 4.02
C ILE A 267 18.92 -23.40 3.70
N ALA A 268 19.98 -23.17 2.91
CA ALA A 268 20.40 -21.83 2.55
C ALA A 268 19.29 -21.04 1.86
N THR A 269 18.57 -21.67 0.93
CA THR A 269 17.44 -21.05 0.25
C THR A 269 16.25 -20.85 1.19
N PHE A 270 15.91 -21.81 2.04
CA PHE A 270 14.83 -21.62 3.03
C PHE A 270 15.11 -20.41 3.93
N LEU A 271 16.35 -20.29 4.44
CA LEU A 271 16.78 -19.17 5.27
C LEU A 271 16.71 -17.83 4.52
N SER A 272 16.99 -17.80 3.22
CA SER A 272 16.98 -16.55 2.46
C SER A 272 15.59 -15.97 2.23
N PHE A 273 14.53 -16.77 2.34
CA PHE A 273 13.14 -16.30 2.27
C PHE A 273 12.60 -15.76 3.61
N LEU A 274 13.28 -16.03 4.74
CA LEU A 274 12.85 -15.54 6.05
C LEU A 274 12.77 -14.00 6.16
N PRO A 275 13.66 -13.20 5.55
CA PRO A 275 13.52 -11.74 5.53
C PRO A 275 12.19 -11.23 4.96
N ILE A 276 11.55 -11.96 4.04
CA ILE A 276 10.24 -11.59 3.48
C ILE A 276 9.17 -11.55 4.59
N ILE A 277 9.30 -12.42 5.60
CA ILE A 277 8.43 -12.44 6.78
C ILE A 277 8.48 -11.08 7.48
N TYR A 278 9.69 -10.57 7.71
CA TYR A 278 9.92 -9.31 8.41
C TYR A 278 9.44 -8.10 7.60
N MET A 279 9.71 -8.10 6.29
CA MET A 279 9.47 -6.94 5.43
C MET A 279 8.04 -6.87 4.87
N TYR A 280 7.42 -8.02 4.57
CA TYR A 280 6.21 -8.09 3.74
C TYR A 280 5.14 -9.08 4.25
N GLY A 281 5.29 -9.64 5.45
CA GLY A 281 4.27 -10.44 6.16
C GLY A 281 3.61 -11.52 5.29
N MET A 282 2.36 -11.28 4.88
CA MET A 282 1.55 -12.17 4.03
C MET A 282 2.23 -12.62 2.74
N ARG A 283 3.14 -11.82 2.16
CA ARG A 283 3.87 -12.16 0.94
C ARG A 283 4.77 -13.39 1.12
N TYR A 284 5.15 -13.73 2.35
CA TYR A 284 5.88 -14.98 2.60
C TYR A 284 5.08 -16.21 2.16
N SER A 285 3.76 -16.25 2.43
CA SER A 285 2.89 -17.36 2.02
C SER A 285 2.66 -17.43 0.51
N MET A 286 2.98 -16.37 -0.23
CA MET A 286 2.94 -16.33 -1.70
C MET A 286 4.28 -16.72 -2.32
N HIS A 287 5.42 -16.28 -1.74
CA HIS A 287 6.73 -16.45 -2.37
C HIS A 287 7.52 -17.67 -1.89
N SER A 288 7.48 -18.00 -0.59
CA SER A 288 8.24 -19.13 -0.02
C SER A 288 7.75 -20.55 -0.37
N PRO A 289 6.49 -20.81 -0.82
CA PRO A 289 6.04 -22.16 -1.11
C PRO A 289 6.90 -22.95 -2.08
N ILE A 290 7.52 -22.27 -3.06
CA ILE A 290 8.40 -22.90 -4.07
C ILE A 290 9.59 -23.65 -3.46
N ILE A 291 10.05 -23.25 -2.25
CA ILE A 291 11.12 -23.94 -1.52
C ILE A 291 10.58 -24.73 -0.33
N ASN A 292 9.58 -24.20 0.39
CA ASN A 292 9.00 -24.88 1.53
C ASN A 292 8.44 -26.26 1.13
N CYS A 293 7.83 -26.39 -0.06
CA CYS A 293 7.36 -27.67 -0.60
C CYS A 293 8.46 -28.73 -0.75
N VAL A 294 9.71 -28.32 -0.97
CA VAL A 294 10.86 -29.24 -1.01
C VAL A 294 11.15 -29.80 0.38
N VAL A 295 11.13 -28.94 1.40
CA VAL A 295 11.29 -29.35 2.81
C VAL A 295 10.19 -30.32 3.22
N PHE A 296 8.93 -29.98 2.92
CA PHE A 296 7.77 -30.86 3.17
C PHE A 296 7.92 -32.20 2.45
N GLY A 297 8.27 -32.20 1.15
CA GLY A 297 8.40 -33.42 0.35
C GLY A 297 9.49 -34.37 0.87
N ILE A 298 10.61 -33.85 1.37
CA ILE A 298 11.65 -34.62 2.04
C ILE A 298 11.09 -35.28 3.31
N GLY A 299 10.38 -34.50 4.15
CA GLY A 299 9.77 -35.00 5.39
C GLY A 299 8.71 -36.08 5.16
N ILE A 300 7.79 -35.84 4.22
CA ILE A 300 6.73 -36.80 3.84
C ILE A 300 7.36 -38.09 3.33
N THR A 301 8.31 -38.00 2.41
CA THR A 301 8.93 -39.19 1.80
C THR A 301 9.68 -40.03 2.84
N TYR A 302 10.37 -39.38 3.77
CA TYR A 302 11.05 -40.06 4.86
C TYR A 302 10.06 -40.78 5.77
N PHE A 303 9.03 -40.09 6.25
CA PHE A 303 8.00 -40.64 7.13
C PHE A 303 7.33 -41.89 6.54
N PHE A 304 6.90 -41.83 5.28
CA PHE A 304 6.28 -42.98 4.62
C PHE A 304 7.26 -44.11 4.27
N SER A 305 8.55 -43.82 4.19
CA SER A 305 9.57 -44.87 4.05
C SER A 305 9.80 -45.60 5.37
N GLU A 306 9.84 -44.89 6.50
CA GLU A 306 9.92 -45.47 7.84
C GLU A 306 8.67 -46.30 8.16
N ILE A 307 7.46 -45.81 7.86
CA ILE A 307 6.24 -46.60 7.99
C ILE A 307 6.28 -47.87 7.14
N GLY A 308 6.76 -47.77 5.89
CA GLY A 308 6.88 -48.92 4.99
C GLY A 308 7.79 -50.03 5.50
N SER A 309 8.74 -49.72 6.40
CA SER A 309 9.53 -50.74 7.08
C SER A 309 8.71 -51.57 8.07
N LYS A 310 7.60 -51.02 8.59
CA LYS A 310 6.72 -51.67 9.58
C LYS A 310 5.52 -52.37 8.96
N ILE A 311 4.85 -51.72 8.01
CA ILE A 311 3.58 -52.22 7.41
C ILE A 311 3.75 -52.83 6.02
N GLY A 312 4.99 -52.88 5.51
CA GLY A 312 5.31 -53.36 4.17
C GLY A 312 5.25 -52.28 3.10
N LYS A 313 6.18 -52.36 2.13
CA LYS A 313 6.38 -51.35 1.07
C LYS A 313 5.14 -51.10 0.22
N LYS A 314 4.37 -52.15 -0.11
CA LYS A 314 3.16 -52.04 -0.93
C LYS A 314 2.11 -51.15 -0.26
N TYR A 315 1.78 -51.43 1.00
CA TYR A 315 0.79 -50.68 1.75
C TYR A 315 1.25 -49.24 2.01
N ALA A 316 2.52 -49.02 2.37
CA ALA A 316 3.04 -47.67 2.55
C ALA A 316 3.00 -46.82 1.28
N ASN A 317 3.18 -47.41 0.09
CA ASN A 317 3.04 -46.70 -1.18
C ASN A 317 1.57 -46.32 -1.47
N ILE A 318 0.61 -47.19 -1.11
CA ILE A 318 -0.83 -46.90 -1.23
C ILE A 318 -1.19 -45.74 -0.29
N VAL A 319 -0.81 -45.82 0.99
CA VAL A 319 -1.12 -44.75 1.96
C VAL A 319 -0.44 -43.44 1.55
N PHE A 320 0.81 -43.49 1.06
CA PHE A 320 1.50 -42.33 0.50
C PHE A 320 0.72 -41.71 -0.66
N ALA A 321 0.28 -42.49 -1.64
CA ALA A 321 -0.50 -41.98 -2.78
C ALA A 321 -1.84 -41.38 -2.34
N VAL A 322 -2.59 -42.07 -1.45
CA VAL A 322 -3.85 -41.57 -0.89
C VAL A 322 -3.63 -40.26 -0.13
N PHE A 323 -2.57 -40.16 0.68
CA PHE A 323 -2.23 -38.95 1.40
C PHE A 323 -1.95 -37.77 0.45
N LEU A 324 -1.23 -37.99 -0.65
CA LEU A 324 -0.98 -36.93 -1.64
C LEU A 324 -2.27 -36.48 -2.34
N ILE A 325 -3.17 -37.41 -2.68
CA ILE A 325 -4.49 -37.08 -3.24
C ILE A 325 -5.28 -36.23 -2.24
N VAL A 326 -5.30 -36.62 -0.96
CA VAL A 326 -5.99 -35.85 0.09
C VAL A 326 -5.41 -34.44 0.23
N ILE A 327 -4.09 -34.27 0.15
CA ILE A 327 -3.46 -32.95 0.13
C ILE A 327 -3.96 -32.14 -1.07
N ILE A 328 -3.89 -32.69 -2.29
CA ILE A 328 -4.27 -31.97 -3.51
C ILE A 328 -5.75 -31.56 -3.49
N VAL A 329 -6.63 -32.43 -2.98
CA VAL A 329 -8.08 -32.21 -3.02
C VAL A 329 -8.58 -31.39 -1.84
N VAL A 330 -8.11 -31.65 -0.61
CA VAL A 330 -8.74 -31.11 0.61
C VAL A 330 -7.90 -30.01 1.28
N SER A 331 -6.57 -29.99 1.08
CA SER A 331 -5.56 -29.16 1.80
C SER A 331 -6.17 -28.07 2.69
N PRO A 332 -6.47 -28.39 3.97
CA PRO A 332 -7.18 -27.50 4.87
C PRO A 332 -6.27 -26.32 5.18
N THR A 333 -6.44 -25.22 4.47
CA THR A 333 -5.59 -24.04 4.68
C THR A 333 -6.32 -23.15 5.67
N VAL A 334 -5.70 -22.95 6.82
CA VAL A 334 -6.24 -22.03 7.82
C VAL A 334 -5.78 -20.64 7.44
N SER A 335 -6.72 -19.83 6.94
CA SER A 335 -6.49 -18.46 6.53
C SER A 335 -7.05 -17.48 7.55
N PHE A 336 -6.18 -16.74 8.22
CA PHE A 336 -6.60 -15.65 9.09
C PHE A 336 -6.52 -14.37 8.27
N ILE A 337 -7.58 -13.98 7.59
CA ILE A 337 -7.56 -12.71 6.84
C ILE A 337 -7.99 -11.62 7.81
N PRO A 338 -7.15 -10.59 8.10
CA PRO A 338 -7.61 -9.42 8.80
C PRO A 338 -8.76 -8.86 7.98
N GLN A 339 -9.95 -8.80 8.56
CA GLN A 339 -11.04 -8.08 7.92
C GLN A 339 -10.54 -6.64 7.79
N ARG A 340 -10.24 -6.19 6.57
CA ARG A 340 -10.08 -4.77 6.27
C ARG A 340 -11.47 -4.13 6.42
N SER A 341 -11.99 -4.07 7.65
CA SER A 341 -13.03 -3.11 7.97
C SER A 341 -12.33 -1.79 8.22
N HIS A 342 -12.43 -0.92 7.23
CA HIS A 342 -12.80 0.48 7.44
C HIS A 342 -12.87 0.89 8.92
N ARG A 343 -11.73 1.40 9.42
CA ARG A 343 -11.56 2.37 10.52
C ARG A 343 -12.45 2.31 11.78
N ASN A 344 -13.01 1.15 12.14
CA ASN A 344 -13.54 0.86 13.48
C ASN A 344 -12.85 -0.38 14.10
N ALA A 345 -11.54 -0.52 13.84
CA ALA A 345 -10.70 -1.62 14.33
C ALA A 345 -10.24 -1.42 15.78
N GLN A 346 -11.17 -1.19 16.70
CA GLN A 346 -10.93 -1.44 18.13
C GLN A 346 -11.83 -2.54 18.71
N LYS A 347 -12.84 -3.05 17.99
CA LYS A 347 -13.76 -4.09 18.52
C LYS A 347 -14.28 -5.13 17.51
N ALA A 348 -13.65 -5.35 16.35
CA ALA A 348 -14.07 -6.43 15.44
C ALA A 348 -13.17 -7.68 15.62
N PRO A 349 -13.72 -8.85 15.99
CA PRO A 349 -12.93 -10.08 16.09
C PRO A 349 -12.34 -10.44 14.72
N GLN A 350 -11.09 -10.91 14.69
CA GLN A 350 -10.50 -11.51 13.49
C GLN A 350 -11.41 -12.64 13.01
N LYS A 351 -12.05 -12.50 11.84
CA LYS A 351 -12.77 -13.61 11.23
C LYS A 351 -11.75 -14.62 10.70
N GLN A 352 -11.58 -15.72 11.43
CA GLN A 352 -10.89 -16.90 10.93
C GLN A 352 -11.68 -17.45 9.73
N ARG A 353 -11.06 -17.60 8.57
CA ARG A 353 -11.63 -18.35 7.45
C ARG A 353 -10.82 -19.63 7.30
N ILE A 354 -11.39 -20.75 7.73
CA ILE A 354 -10.86 -22.05 7.32
C ILE A 354 -11.29 -22.25 5.87
N VAL A 355 -10.33 -22.21 4.95
CA VAL A 355 -10.59 -22.36 3.52
C VAL A 355 -10.19 -23.79 3.15
N PHE A 356 -11.18 -24.61 2.81
CA PHE A 356 -10.99 -25.98 2.34
C PHE A 356 -10.80 -26.10 0.82
N GLN A 357 -10.82 -24.97 0.10
CA GLN A 357 -10.68 -24.96 -1.36
C GLN A 357 -9.21 -24.92 -1.76
N THR A 358 -8.74 -26.00 -2.38
CA THR A 358 -7.44 -26.11 -3.03
C THR A 358 -7.49 -25.51 -4.45
N PRO A 359 -6.34 -25.25 -5.09
CA PRO A 359 -6.29 -24.91 -6.51
C PRO A 359 -7.05 -25.89 -7.40
N PHE A 360 -6.91 -27.20 -7.12
CA PHE A 360 -7.61 -28.25 -7.85
C PHE A 360 -9.14 -28.07 -7.76
N LEU A 361 -9.69 -27.99 -6.54
CA LEU A 361 -11.13 -27.77 -6.37
C LEU A 361 -11.61 -26.43 -6.94
N SER A 362 -10.78 -25.39 -6.87
CA SER A 362 -11.11 -24.07 -7.41
C SER A 362 -11.26 -24.11 -8.94
N MET A 363 -10.38 -24.83 -9.65
CA MET A 363 -10.50 -25.01 -11.10
C MET A 363 -11.61 -25.98 -11.49
N ILE A 364 -11.88 -27.02 -10.69
CA ILE A 364 -13.04 -27.89 -10.94
C ILE A 364 -14.35 -27.11 -10.79
N ALA A 365 -14.47 -26.25 -9.78
CA ALA A 365 -15.63 -25.36 -9.63
C ALA A 365 -15.78 -24.40 -10.83
N GLY A 366 -14.66 -23.91 -11.37
CA GLY A 366 -14.64 -23.08 -12.58
C GLY A 366 -15.21 -23.75 -13.84
N LEU A 367 -15.22 -25.08 -13.92
CA LEU A 367 -15.88 -25.81 -15.02
C LEU A 367 -17.40 -25.58 -15.04
N ASN A 368 -18.00 -25.24 -13.90
CA ASN A 368 -19.43 -24.92 -13.80
C ASN A 368 -19.71 -23.41 -13.93
N GLY A 369 -18.74 -22.64 -14.42
CA GLY A 369 -18.83 -21.17 -14.53
C GLY A 369 -18.57 -20.42 -13.24
N GLU A 370 -18.21 -21.11 -12.14
CA GLU A 370 -17.84 -20.42 -10.90
C GLU A 370 -16.44 -19.82 -11.02
N ARG A 371 -16.35 -18.49 -11.17
CA ARG A 371 -15.04 -17.83 -11.11
C ARG A 371 -14.34 -18.13 -9.78
N PRO A 372 -13.07 -18.56 -9.80
CA PRO A 372 -12.29 -18.70 -8.59
C PRO A 372 -12.30 -17.36 -7.85
N LYS A 373 -12.94 -17.33 -6.67
CA LYS A 373 -13.06 -16.11 -5.86
C LYS A 373 -11.64 -15.68 -5.42
N GLY A 374 -11.09 -14.70 -6.12
CA GLY A 374 -9.84 -14.04 -5.78
C GLY A 374 -9.99 -13.10 -4.58
N ILE A 375 -8.86 -12.63 -4.05
CA ILE A 375 -8.86 -11.58 -3.01
C ILE A 375 -9.23 -10.23 -3.64
N TRP A 376 -8.89 -10.03 -4.92
CA TRP A 376 -9.17 -8.85 -5.72
C TRP A 376 -9.43 -9.25 -7.17
N GLN A 377 -10.62 -8.97 -7.69
CA GLN A 377 -10.97 -9.11 -9.10
C GLN A 377 -11.93 -7.98 -9.47
N MET A 378 -11.68 -7.30 -10.58
CA MET A 378 -12.63 -6.36 -11.15
C MET A 378 -13.79 -7.13 -11.80
N ASN A 379 -15.02 -6.61 -11.68
CA ASN A 379 -16.17 -7.21 -12.36
C ASN A 379 -16.13 -6.86 -13.85
N PRO A 380 -16.02 -7.82 -14.79
CA PRO A 380 -15.90 -7.52 -16.21
C PRO A 380 -17.08 -6.76 -16.81
N GLU A 381 -18.31 -7.05 -16.37
CA GLU A 381 -19.51 -6.36 -16.88
C GLU A 381 -19.48 -4.88 -16.48
N GLU A 382 -19.14 -4.62 -15.22
CA GLU A 382 -18.98 -3.28 -14.67
C GLU A 382 -17.84 -2.51 -15.35
N MET A 383 -16.74 -3.19 -15.65
CA MET A 383 -15.60 -2.60 -16.35
C MET A 383 -15.94 -2.26 -17.80
N GLN A 384 -16.68 -3.13 -18.49
CA GLN A 384 -17.08 -2.88 -19.87
C GLN A 384 -18.01 -1.68 -19.95
N GLU A 385 -19.00 -1.59 -19.07
CA GLU A 385 -19.92 -0.44 -18.99
C GLU A 385 -19.17 0.88 -18.74
N LEU A 386 -18.13 0.85 -17.88
CA LEU A 386 -17.28 2.01 -17.63
C LEU A 386 -16.45 2.39 -18.86
N ILE A 387 -15.84 1.41 -19.53
CA ILE A 387 -15.03 1.62 -20.75
C ILE A 387 -15.88 2.27 -21.83
N ASP A 388 -17.06 1.71 -22.11
CA ASP A 388 -17.96 2.20 -23.15
C ASP A 388 -18.38 3.64 -22.85
N TRP A 389 -18.74 3.92 -21.58
CA TRP A 389 -19.07 5.28 -21.17
C TRP A 389 -17.91 6.27 -21.39
N ILE A 390 -16.68 5.90 -21.01
CA ILE A 390 -15.50 6.76 -21.19
C ILE A 390 -15.26 7.02 -22.69
N MET A 391 -15.31 5.98 -23.52
CA MET A 391 -15.06 6.08 -24.95
C MET A 391 -16.07 7.01 -25.64
N GLU A 392 -17.33 7.00 -25.20
CA GLU A 392 -18.42 7.81 -25.78
C GLU A 392 -18.48 9.25 -25.27
N ASN A 393 -18.02 9.51 -24.03
CA ASN A 393 -18.27 10.78 -23.34
C ASN A 393 -17.01 11.62 -23.08
N THR A 394 -15.81 11.11 -23.38
CA THR A 394 -14.56 11.82 -23.12
C THR A 394 -13.70 12.00 -24.38
N SER A 395 -12.99 13.12 -24.43
CA SER A 395 -12.00 13.36 -25.49
C SER A 395 -10.74 12.50 -25.26
N GLU A 396 -9.99 12.21 -26.33
CA GLU A 396 -8.75 11.44 -26.23
C GLU A 396 -7.69 12.10 -25.34
N ASN A 397 -7.71 13.44 -25.24
CA ASN A 397 -6.77 14.21 -24.42
C ASN A 397 -7.30 14.50 -23.01
N GLU A 398 -8.49 13.99 -22.65
CA GLU A 398 -9.06 14.18 -21.31
C GLU A 398 -8.26 13.40 -20.27
N ILE A 399 -7.73 14.10 -19.27
CA ILE A 399 -7.11 13.46 -18.10
C ILE A 399 -8.22 13.01 -17.15
N LEU A 400 -8.25 11.72 -16.84
CA LEU A 400 -9.25 11.17 -15.91
C LEU A 400 -8.71 11.11 -14.47
N HIS A 401 -9.54 11.52 -13.52
CA HIS A 401 -9.19 11.57 -12.09
C HIS A 401 -9.67 10.32 -11.37
N VAL A 402 -8.76 9.35 -11.17
CA VAL A 402 -9.11 8.01 -10.68
C VAL A 402 -8.51 7.77 -9.30
N ALA A 403 -9.37 7.48 -8.31
CA ALA A 403 -8.92 7.31 -6.92
C ALA A 403 -8.07 6.05 -6.68
N ALA A 404 -8.30 4.98 -7.45
CA ALA A 404 -7.62 3.69 -7.28
C ALA A 404 -6.61 3.43 -8.42
N GLY A 405 -5.33 3.25 -8.06
CA GLY A 405 -4.24 3.13 -9.04
C GLY A 405 -4.39 1.96 -10.02
N ASN A 406 -4.77 0.78 -9.55
CA ASN A 406 -5.00 -0.39 -10.42
C ASN A 406 -6.14 -0.18 -11.42
N LEU A 407 -7.22 0.50 -11.00
CA LEU A 407 -8.32 0.88 -11.89
C LEU A 407 -7.86 1.94 -12.91
N ALA A 408 -7.01 2.88 -12.47
CA ALA A 408 -6.43 3.88 -13.36
C ALA A 408 -5.64 3.22 -14.50
N CYS A 409 -4.72 2.29 -14.17
CA CYS A 409 -3.97 1.55 -15.20
C CYS A 409 -4.89 0.78 -16.16
N TYR A 410 -5.95 0.18 -15.62
CA TYR A 410 -6.91 -0.58 -16.42
C TYR A 410 -7.67 0.31 -17.40
N ILE A 411 -8.15 1.47 -16.94
CA ILE A 411 -8.81 2.47 -17.79
C ILE A 411 -7.86 2.92 -18.91
N THR A 412 -6.62 3.28 -18.57
CA THR A 412 -5.64 3.73 -19.58
C THR A 412 -5.32 2.62 -20.58
N LEU A 413 -5.15 1.38 -20.12
CA LEU A 413 -4.89 0.23 -20.98
C LEU A 413 -6.00 -0.01 -22.00
N MET A 414 -7.27 0.10 -21.57
CA MET A 414 -8.42 -0.25 -22.39
C MET A 414 -8.96 0.91 -23.24
N THR A 415 -8.73 2.15 -22.82
CA THR A 415 -9.30 3.34 -23.48
C THR A 415 -8.25 4.27 -24.08
N GLY A 416 -6.98 4.14 -23.71
CA GLY A 416 -5.91 5.08 -24.06
C GLY A 416 -5.98 6.44 -23.34
N ARG A 417 -7.02 6.71 -22.53
CA ARG A 417 -7.13 7.97 -21.77
C ARG A 417 -6.16 7.93 -20.60
N VAL A 418 -5.31 8.95 -20.50
CA VAL A 418 -4.33 9.07 -19.41
C VAL A 418 -5.01 9.40 -18.09
N THR A 419 -4.38 9.00 -16.99
CA THR A 419 -4.91 9.18 -15.65
C THR A 419 -3.94 9.94 -14.75
N ASP A 420 -4.47 10.72 -13.82
CA ASP A 420 -3.69 11.47 -12.83
C ASP A 420 -3.20 10.63 -11.63
N SER A 421 -3.42 9.33 -11.72
CA SER A 421 -3.15 8.33 -10.70
C SER A 421 -2.54 7.10 -11.38
N GLY A 422 -2.00 6.20 -10.57
CA GLY A 422 -1.38 4.97 -11.05
C GLY A 422 -0.95 4.06 -9.91
N MET A 423 -0.30 2.96 -10.26
CA MET A 423 0.31 2.04 -9.31
C MET A 423 1.57 2.63 -8.67
N TYR A 424 2.06 2.02 -7.59
CA TYR A 424 3.33 2.36 -6.91
C TYR A 424 3.51 3.84 -6.50
N HIS A 425 2.74 4.31 -5.52
CA HIS A 425 2.84 5.70 -5.00
C HIS A 425 4.19 6.06 -4.36
N GLU A 426 5.08 5.08 -4.15
CA GLU A 426 6.45 5.30 -3.69
C GLU A 426 7.33 6.03 -4.70
N VAL A 427 6.96 6.12 -5.98
CA VAL A 427 7.69 6.90 -6.99
C VAL A 427 6.91 8.16 -7.33
N GLY A 428 7.40 9.32 -6.90
CA GLY A 428 6.77 10.62 -7.15
C GLY A 428 7.57 11.81 -6.63
N SER A 429 7.22 13.01 -7.10
CA SER A 429 7.84 14.28 -6.69
C SER A 429 6.79 15.29 -6.25
N GLU A 430 7.20 16.31 -5.48
CA GLU A 430 6.30 17.40 -5.08
C GLU A 430 5.73 18.16 -6.29
N GLU A 431 6.52 18.32 -7.34
CA GLU A 431 6.11 18.96 -8.59
C GLU A 431 4.99 18.18 -9.27
N MET A 432 5.15 16.86 -9.41
CA MET A 432 4.13 15.97 -9.97
C MET A 432 2.79 16.11 -9.23
N TYR A 433 2.80 16.04 -7.90
CA TYR A 433 1.58 16.18 -7.11
C TYR A 433 0.97 17.58 -7.18
N ARG A 434 1.79 18.62 -7.35
CA ARG A 434 1.31 19.99 -7.56
C ARG A 434 0.55 20.11 -8.87
N GLU A 435 1.10 19.61 -9.98
CA GLU A 435 0.44 19.66 -11.29
C GLU A 435 -0.86 18.85 -11.30
N ILE A 436 -0.86 17.64 -10.74
CA ILE A 436 -2.08 16.82 -10.56
C ILE A 436 -3.15 17.60 -9.78
N SER A 437 -2.77 18.35 -8.74
CA SER A 437 -3.73 19.14 -7.97
C SER A 437 -4.36 20.28 -8.77
N GLN A 438 -3.64 20.84 -9.77
CA GLN A 438 -4.17 21.87 -10.64
C GLN A 438 -5.19 21.29 -11.62
N GLU A 439 -4.88 20.14 -12.22
CA GLU A 439 -5.80 19.45 -13.14
C GLU A 439 -7.09 19.02 -12.43
N ARG A 440 -7.00 18.50 -11.19
CA ARG A 440 -8.16 18.09 -10.36
C ARG A 440 -9.15 19.21 -9.99
N LYS A 441 -8.98 20.44 -10.47
CA LYS A 441 -9.96 21.52 -10.27
C LYS A 441 -11.20 21.39 -11.15
N SER A 442 -11.11 20.61 -12.23
CA SER A 442 -12.19 20.35 -13.18
C SER A 442 -12.06 18.92 -13.70
N GLY A 443 -12.92 18.52 -14.65
CA GLY A 443 -12.78 17.23 -15.33
C GLY A 443 -13.65 16.11 -14.74
N ILE A 444 -13.32 14.89 -15.16
CA ILE A 444 -14.10 13.68 -14.89
C ILE A 444 -13.40 12.86 -13.80
N PHE A 445 -14.16 12.54 -12.76
CA PHE A 445 -13.73 11.78 -11.61
C PHE A 445 -14.39 10.42 -11.56
N ILE A 446 -13.59 9.40 -11.26
CA ILE A 446 -14.01 8.01 -11.20
C ILE A 446 -13.72 7.47 -9.80
N PHE A 447 -14.76 7.01 -9.12
CA PHE A 447 -14.72 6.53 -7.75
C PHE A 447 -15.36 5.16 -7.61
N ASP A 448 -14.85 4.35 -6.70
CA ASP A 448 -15.64 3.25 -6.13
C ASP A 448 -16.70 3.84 -5.18
N ILE A 449 -17.94 3.36 -5.22
CA ILE A 449 -19.05 3.83 -4.38
C ILE A 449 -18.73 3.70 -2.88
N ASN A 450 -17.87 2.75 -2.51
CA ASN A 450 -17.37 2.58 -1.15
C ASN A 450 -16.44 3.72 -0.71
N PHE A 451 -15.98 4.56 -1.62
CA PHE A 451 -15.32 5.83 -1.29
C PHE A 451 -16.29 6.76 -0.56
N PHE A 452 -17.57 6.77 -0.97
CA PHE A 452 -18.63 7.63 -0.45
C PHE A 452 -19.42 6.99 0.70
N ARG A 453 -18.76 6.34 1.67
CA ARG A 453 -19.47 5.65 2.79
C ARG A 453 -20.38 6.53 3.63
N LYS A 454 -20.22 7.85 3.57
CA LYS A 454 -21.02 8.85 4.30
C LYS A 454 -22.01 9.60 3.40
N GLY A 455 -22.21 9.15 2.17
CA GLY A 455 -22.99 9.82 1.13
C GLY A 455 -22.11 10.52 0.09
N ILE A 456 -22.66 10.65 -1.12
CA ILE A 456 -22.01 11.36 -2.23
C ILE A 456 -22.12 12.87 -1.96
N PRO A 457 -21.03 13.65 -2.02
CA PRO A 457 -21.08 15.09 -1.81
C PRO A 457 -22.08 15.78 -2.75
N HIS A 458 -22.84 16.75 -2.24
CA HIS A 458 -23.86 17.47 -3.03
C HIS A 458 -23.28 18.33 -4.17
N ASN A 459 -21.98 18.62 -4.13
CA ASN A 459 -21.27 19.35 -5.18
C ASN A 459 -20.71 18.44 -6.29
N LEU A 460 -20.96 17.13 -6.22
CA LEU A 460 -20.55 16.17 -7.22
C LEU A 460 -21.73 15.95 -8.19
N ASN A 461 -21.53 16.26 -9.47
CA ASN A 461 -22.52 15.96 -10.50
C ASN A 461 -22.30 14.53 -11.00
N ILE A 462 -23.20 13.61 -10.67
CA ILE A 462 -23.08 12.20 -11.09
C ILE A 462 -23.45 12.12 -12.57
N LEU A 463 -22.52 11.68 -13.40
CA LEU A 463 -22.70 11.52 -14.84
C LEU A 463 -23.15 10.09 -15.20
N ALA A 464 -22.59 9.09 -14.52
CA ALA A 464 -22.94 7.68 -14.71
C ALA A 464 -22.67 6.84 -13.46
N ARG A 465 -23.30 5.65 -13.44
CA ARG A 465 -23.07 4.61 -12.44
C ARG A 465 -22.91 3.28 -13.14
N CYS A 466 -21.69 2.77 -13.15
CA CYS A 466 -21.34 1.48 -13.72
C CYS A 466 -21.17 0.52 -12.54
N GLY A 467 -22.21 -0.25 -12.19
CA GLY A 467 -22.20 -1.12 -11.01
C GLY A 467 -21.82 -0.42 -9.69
N SER A 468 -20.64 -0.75 -9.15
CA SER A 468 -20.06 -0.15 -7.95
C SER A 468 -19.20 1.09 -8.22
N ILE A 469 -18.93 1.43 -9.49
CA ILE A 469 -18.18 2.61 -9.89
C ILE A 469 -19.12 3.79 -10.20
N VAL A 470 -18.74 4.96 -9.72
CA VAL A 470 -19.43 6.24 -9.93
C VAL A 470 -18.54 7.14 -10.76
N VAL A 471 -19.08 7.63 -11.87
CA VAL A 471 -18.46 8.66 -12.70
C VAL A 471 -19.13 9.99 -12.43
N ALA A 472 -18.34 11.04 -12.19
CA ALA A 472 -18.86 12.34 -11.84
C ALA A 472 -17.99 13.48 -12.35
N SER A 473 -18.58 14.66 -12.49
CA SER A 473 -17.82 15.90 -12.64
C SER A 473 -17.92 16.76 -11.39
N VAL A 474 -16.87 17.52 -11.14
CA VAL A 474 -16.85 18.53 -10.07
C VAL A 474 -16.90 19.91 -10.74
N GLU A 475 -18.03 20.60 -10.59
CA GLU A 475 -18.04 22.05 -10.78
C GLU A 475 -17.43 22.69 -9.53
N PHE A 476 -16.14 23.04 -9.60
CA PHE A 476 -15.57 23.94 -8.61
C PHE A 476 -16.21 25.31 -8.82
N ARG A 477 -17.32 25.59 -8.14
CA ARG A 477 -17.86 26.94 -8.06
C ARG A 477 -17.00 27.68 -7.03
N PRO A 478 -16.09 28.60 -7.42
CA PRO A 478 -15.53 29.52 -6.45
C PRO A 478 -16.71 30.30 -5.87
N THR A 479 -17.06 30.01 -4.62
CA THR A 479 -18.06 30.80 -3.92
C THR A 479 -17.52 32.22 -3.85
N LYS A 480 -18.06 33.12 -4.68
CA LYS A 480 -17.88 34.57 -4.60
C LYS A 480 -18.54 35.14 -3.33
N MET A 481 -18.47 34.43 -2.20
CA MET A 481 -18.80 35.01 -0.91
C MET A 481 -17.60 35.83 -0.47
N PRO A 482 -17.79 37.10 -0.04
CA PRO A 482 -16.70 37.86 0.55
C PRO A 482 -16.15 37.10 1.75
N LEU A 483 -14.82 36.91 1.78
CA LEU A 483 -14.12 36.25 2.86
C LEU A 483 -14.16 37.12 4.11
N ARG A 484 -15.14 36.86 4.99
CA ARG A 484 -15.27 37.46 6.30
C ARG A 484 -14.43 36.69 7.30
N ILE A 485 -13.22 37.17 7.53
CA ILE A 485 -12.34 36.75 8.64
C ILE A 485 -12.30 37.87 9.67
N LYS A 486 -12.38 37.54 10.97
CA LYS A 486 -12.39 38.57 12.01
C LYS A 486 -10.99 39.12 12.27
N ASP A 487 -10.03 38.21 12.39
CA ASP A 487 -8.71 38.49 12.89
C ASP A 487 -7.65 37.51 12.37
N VAL A 488 -6.40 37.86 12.60
CA VAL A 488 -5.21 37.07 12.26
C VAL A 488 -4.48 36.70 13.54
N PHE A 489 -3.87 35.52 13.56
CA PHE A 489 -3.05 35.01 14.64
C PHE A 489 -1.62 34.71 14.16
N ILE A 490 -0.62 35.09 14.97
CA ILE A 490 0.80 34.77 14.74
C ILE A 490 1.38 34.17 16.01
N TYR A 491 1.97 32.97 15.92
CA TYR A 491 2.70 32.35 17.03
C TYR A 491 4.18 32.72 16.99
N VAL A 492 4.65 33.33 18.07
CA VAL A 492 6.02 33.84 18.25
C VAL A 492 6.83 32.96 19.23
N GLY A 493 6.15 32.13 20.04
CA GLY A 493 6.81 31.24 20.99
C GLY A 493 7.58 32.01 22.06
N LYS A 494 8.91 31.99 21.99
CA LYS A 494 9.83 32.68 22.93
C LYS A 494 10.61 33.84 22.30
N ASP A 495 10.39 34.14 21.02
CA ASP A 495 11.17 35.15 20.29
C ASP A 495 10.68 36.57 20.58
N LEU A 496 11.30 37.23 21.57
CA LEU A 496 10.91 38.58 21.97
C LEU A 496 11.29 39.66 20.94
N MET A 497 12.19 39.38 19.99
CA MET A 497 12.53 40.37 18.96
C MET A 497 11.41 40.50 17.92
N LEU A 498 10.90 39.36 17.43
CA LEU A 498 9.76 39.35 16.52
C LEU A 498 8.50 39.94 17.16
N LEU A 499 8.34 39.77 18.48
CA LEU A 499 7.23 40.36 19.23
C LEU A 499 7.24 41.90 19.17
N GLU A 500 8.40 42.53 19.34
CA GLU A 500 8.54 43.99 19.30
C GLU A 500 8.15 44.58 17.94
N GLU A 501 8.38 43.84 16.85
CA GLU A 501 8.01 44.28 15.49
C GLU A 501 6.49 44.26 15.21
N ILE A 502 5.74 43.41 15.93
CA ILE A 502 4.33 43.15 15.61
C ILE A 502 3.36 43.52 16.74
N LYS A 503 3.83 43.89 17.93
CA LYS A 503 3.00 44.17 19.12
C LYS A 503 1.96 45.30 18.92
N ASP A 504 2.29 46.30 18.10
CA ASP A 504 1.41 47.44 17.83
C ASP A 504 0.32 47.13 16.78
N ARG A 505 0.39 45.94 16.15
CA ARG A 505 -0.62 45.49 15.18
C ARG A 505 -1.84 44.95 15.90
N ASN A 506 -3.03 45.21 15.36
CA ASN A 506 -4.28 44.68 15.89
C ASN A 506 -4.50 43.22 15.46
N ILE A 507 -3.67 42.30 15.97
CA ILE A 507 -3.67 40.86 15.69
C ILE A 507 -3.51 40.06 16.98
N TYR A 508 -3.85 38.76 16.97
CA TYR A 508 -3.54 37.86 18.08
C TYR A 508 -2.07 37.42 18.01
N ILE A 509 -1.40 37.48 19.16
CA ILE A 509 0.00 37.05 19.30
C ILE A 509 0.07 35.88 20.27
N GLY A 510 0.55 34.74 19.78
CA GLY A 510 0.74 33.51 20.54
C GLY A 510 2.15 33.40 21.13
N VAL A 511 2.25 33.11 22.43
CA VAL A 511 3.51 32.98 23.16
C VAL A 511 3.54 31.75 24.05
N ASP A 512 4.74 31.34 24.44
CA ASP A 512 4.94 30.33 25.47
C ASP A 512 4.66 30.90 26.86
N GLN A 513 4.08 30.07 27.74
CA GLN A 513 3.85 30.44 29.13
C GLN A 513 5.11 30.97 29.83
N SER A 514 6.29 30.44 29.52
CA SER A 514 7.55 30.84 30.19
C SER A 514 7.94 32.31 30.00
N VAL A 515 7.36 33.01 29.02
CA VAL A 515 7.69 34.42 28.74
C VAL A 515 6.56 35.38 29.13
N ILE A 516 5.43 34.90 29.65
CA ILE A 516 4.23 35.71 29.90
C ILE A 516 4.49 36.96 30.76
N THR A 517 5.34 36.85 31.78
CA THR A 517 5.69 37.96 32.70
C THR A 517 6.61 39.00 32.08
N SER A 518 7.26 38.67 30.97
CA SER A 518 8.21 39.54 30.27
C SER A 518 7.55 40.37 29.16
N ILE A 519 6.30 40.05 28.80
CA ILE A 519 5.56 40.72 27.73
C ILE A 519 4.98 42.04 28.24
N LYS A 520 4.91 43.03 27.33
CA LYS A 520 4.25 44.33 27.55
C LYS A 520 3.56 44.77 26.26
N ASP A 521 2.57 45.64 26.40
CA ASP A 521 1.93 46.39 25.29
C ASP A 521 1.27 45.54 24.18
N VAL A 522 0.98 44.26 24.44
CA VAL A 522 0.23 43.40 23.51
C VAL A 522 -1.27 43.50 23.80
N LYS A 523 -2.06 43.90 22.80
CA LYS A 523 -3.52 44.03 22.94
C LYS A 523 -4.25 42.68 23.00
N LYS A 524 -3.91 41.73 22.12
CA LYS A 524 -4.54 40.41 22.03
C LYS A 524 -3.50 39.30 22.26
N LEU A 525 -3.36 38.86 23.50
CA LEU A 525 -2.37 37.87 23.91
C LEU A 525 -2.98 36.46 23.94
N SER A 526 -2.28 35.47 23.38
CA SER A 526 -2.60 34.05 23.54
C SER A 526 -1.42 33.30 24.17
N VAL A 527 -1.69 32.54 25.23
CA VAL A 527 -0.65 31.83 26.01
C VAL A 527 -0.90 30.33 25.95
N LEU A 528 0.10 29.56 25.50
CA LEU A 528 0.05 28.11 25.55
C LEU A 528 0.28 27.61 26.98
N VAL A 529 -0.73 26.99 27.58
CA VAL A 529 -0.68 26.51 28.97
C VAL A 529 0.00 25.16 29.05
N VAL A 530 1.12 25.11 29.76
CA VAL A 530 1.90 23.88 30.00
C VAL A 530 1.80 23.44 31.46
N ASN A 531 1.76 24.39 32.40
CA ASN A 531 1.65 24.11 33.84
C ASN A 531 0.71 25.13 34.51
N GLU A 532 -0.49 24.69 34.91
CA GLU A 532 -1.50 25.57 35.50
C GLU A 532 -1.10 26.19 36.84
N ASP A 533 -0.35 25.48 37.69
CA ASP A 533 0.07 26.01 39.00
C ASP A 533 1.07 27.15 38.83
N GLN A 534 2.00 26.99 37.88
CA GLN A 534 2.94 28.04 37.53
C GLN A 534 2.22 29.21 36.85
N LEU A 535 1.28 28.93 35.95
CA LEU A 535 0.51 29.97 35.26
C LEU A 535 -0.24 30.85 36.26
N GLN A 536 -0.84 30.26 37.30
CA GLN A 536 -1.56 31.03 38.31
C GLN A 536 -0.62 31.97 39.09
N LYS A 537 0.62 31.56 39.36
CA LYS A 537 1.65 32.42 39.97
C LYS A 537 2.07 33.53 39.01
N ASP A 538 2.28 33.19 37.74
CA ASP A 538 2.72 34.13 36.71
C ASP A 538 1.64 35.20 36.45
N LEU A 539 0.36 34.82 36.41
CA LEU A 539 -0.78 35.74 36.28
C LEU A 539 -0.88 36.71 37.46
N ARG A 540 -0.65 36.26 38.70
CA ARG A 540 -0.62 37.16 39.87
C ARG A 540 0.49 38.21 39.79
N ASN A 541 1.57 37.90 39.08
CA ASN A 541 2.71 38.77 38.88
C ASN A 541 2.67 39.53 37.53
N LEU A 542 1.58 39.41 36.77
CA LEU A 542 1.44 40.03 35.46
C LEU A 542 1.34 41.55 35.62
N ARG A 543 2.31 42.27 35.06
CA ARG A 543 2.45 43.73 35.23
C ARG A 543 1.66 44.55 34.22
N TYR A 544 1.06 43.91 33.22
CA TYR A 544 0.30 44.57 32.16
C TYR A 544 -1.05 43.87 31.96
N ARG A 545 -2.02 44.57 31.38
CA ARG A 545 -3.36 44.04 31.13
C ARG A 545 -3.68 44.03 29.64
N PRO A 546 -3.60 42.88 28.95
CA PRO A 546 -4.05 42.80 27.57
C PRO A 546 -5.56 43.04 27.48
N GLU A 547 -6.04 43.56 26.34
CA GLU A 547 -7.49 43.69 26.09
C GLU A 547 -8.12 42.30 25.99
N VAL A 548 -7.50 41.40 25.23
CA VAL A 548 -7.90 40.01 25.09
C VAL A 548 -6.80 39.11 25.61
N LEU A 549 -7.12 38.24 26.57
CA LEU A 549 -6.23 37.17 27.05
C LEU A 549 -6.83 35.82 26.70
N ARG A 550 -6.14 35.05 25.88
CA ARG A 550 -6.50 33.66 25.54
C ARG A 550 -5.58 32.68 26.24
N LEU A 551 -6.16 31.74 26.98
CA LEU A 551 -5.44 30.61 27.55
C LEU A 551 -5.65 29.39 26.67
N VAL A 552 -4.59 28.84 26.08
CA VAL A 552 -4.67 27.73 25.12
C VAL A 552 -4.32 26.42 25.82
N THR A 553 -5.25 25.46 25.86
CA THR A 553 -5.05 24.18 26.53
C THR A 553 -5.32 22.97 25.62
N TYR A 554 -4.68 21.84 25.94
CA TYR A 554 -5.04 20.56 25.34
C TYR A 554 -6.36 20.07 25.91
N SER A 555 -7.30 19.68 25.06
CA SER A 555 -8.64 19.16 25.42
C SER A 555 -9.58 20.14 26.16
N GLY A 556 -9.25 21.43 26.22
CA GLY A 556 -10.13 22.47 26.80
C GLY A 556 -10.30 22.38 28.32
N LYS A 557 -9.44 21.61 29.00
CA LYS A 557 -9.43 21.49 30.45
C LYS A 557 -8.59 22.62 31.05
N ILE A 558 -9.17 23.32 32.02
CA ILE A 558 -8.50 24.33 32.84
C ILE A 558 -9.29 24.52 34.15
N ARG A 559 -8.61 24.81 35.25
CA ARG A 559 -9.27 25.07 36.54
C ARG A 559 -9.97 26.43 36.53
N ILE A 560 -11.14 26.46 37.19
CA ILE A 560 -11.95 27.67 37.36
C ILE A 560 -11.17 28.78 38.09
N ASP A 561 -10.36 28.42 39.09
CA ASP A 561 -9.57 29.42 39.83
C ASP A 561 -8.47 30.05 38.98
N THR A 562 -7.94 29.33 37.99
CA THR A 562 -7.01 29.87 37.00
C THR A 562 -7.72 30.89 36.10
N LEU A 563 -8.94 30.58 35.64
CA LEU A 563 -9.77 31.50 34.84
C LEU A 563 -10.17 32.76 35.64
N LYS A 564 -10.55 32.60 36.91
CA LYS A 564 -10.84 33.74 37.81
C LYS A 564 -9.66 34.69 37.92
N GLU A 565 -8.45 34.14 38.06
CA GLU A 565 -7.25 34.96 38.14
C GLU A 565 -6.97 35.66 36.80
N ALA A 566 -7.05 34.94 35.68
CA ALA A 566 -6.84 35.50 34.35
C ALA A 566 -7.83 36.64 34.01
N LYS A 567 -9.11 36.51 34.40
CA LYS A 567 -10.14 37.53 34.15
C LYS A 567 -9.85 38.87 34.82
N LYS A 568 -9.05 38.90 35.91
CA LYS A 568 -8.66 40.16 36.58
C LYS A 568 -7.71 41.01 35.74
N HIS A 569 -7.06 40.40 34.75
CA HIS A 569 -5.99 41.03 33.98
C HIS A 569 -6.37 41.30 32.52
N CYS A 570 -7.61 41.04 32.12
CA CYS A 570 -8.07 41.26 30.75
C CYS A 570 -9.50 41.78 30.71
N ARG A 571 -9.88 42.37 29.58
CA ARG A 571 -11.28 42.75 29.31
C ARG A 571 -12.05 41.54 28.80
N GLU A 572 -11.49 40.86 27.81
CA GLU A 572 -12.03 39.63 27.22
C GLU A 572 -11.11 38.44 27.56
N LEU A 573 -11.70 37.39 28.13
CA LEU A 573 -11.04 36.13 28.44
C LEU A 573 -11.51 35.05 27.46
N GLU A 574 -10.56 34.45 26.75
CA GLU A 574 -10.83 33.39 25.78
C GLU A 574 -10.20 32.06 26.22
N LEU A 575 -10.87 30.94 25.93
CA LEU A 575 -10.28 29.61 26.04
C LEU A 575 -9.93 29.08 24.66
N GLY A 576 -8.64 28.92 24.39
CA GLY A 576 -8.13 28.21 23.21
C GLY A 576 -8.10 26.71 23.44
N VAL A 577 -8.56 25.92 22.48
CA VAL A 577 -8.60 24.46 22.58
C VAL A 577 -7.83 23.80 21.45
N ILE A 578 -6.84 22.98 21.81
CA ILE A 578 -6.05 22.17 20.89
C ILE A 578 -6.38 20.68 21.08
N GLY A 579 -6.56 19.96 19.97
CA GLY A 579 -6.65 18.50 19.95
C GLY A 579 -7.53 17.95 18.81
N PRO A 580 -7.45 16.64 18.53
CA PRO A 580 -8.20 16.01 17.44
C PRO A 580 -9.65 15.63 17.82
N ASN A 581 -9.97 15.59 19.11
CA ASN A 581 -11.24 15.05 19.62
C ASN A 581 -12.28 16.14 19.84
N ILE A 582 -13.56 15.79 19.69
CA ILE A 582 -14.67 16.63 20.13
C ILE A 582 -14.58 16.81 21.65
N VAL A 583 -14.64 18.06 22.10
CA VAL A 583 -14.58 18.44 23.50
C VAL A 583 -15.98 18.85 23.98
N SER A 584 -16.41 18.26 25.09
CA SER A 584 -17.60 18.74 25.79
C SER A 584 -17.18 19.69 26.91
N TYR A 585 -17.87 20.82 27.01
CA TYR A 585 -17.52 21.91 27.90
C TYR A 585 -18.41 21.92 29.13
N ARG A 586 -17.82 22.17 30.30
CA ARG A 586 -18.61 22.39 31.52
C ARG A 586 -19.29 23.76 31.46
N LYS A 587 -20.54 23.83 31.92
CA LYS A 587 -21.35 25.07 31.86
C LYS A 587 -20.73 26.22 32.67
N ASP A 588 -20.25 25.92 33.87
CA ASP A 588 -19.55 26.87 34.75
C ASP A 588 -18.34 27.51 34.07
N LEU A 589 -17.61 26.74 33.24
CA LEU A 589 -16.50 27.26 32.44
C LEU A 589 -16.98 28.19 31.33
N ILE A 590 -18.02 27.82 30.58
CA ILE A 590 -18.55 28.64 29.46
C ILE A 590 -19.10 29.97 29.97
N GLU A 591 -19.70 30.00 31.16
CA GLU A 591 -20.21 31.22 31.79
C GLU A 591 -19.09 32.21 32.13
N MET A 592 -17.91 31.71 32.49
CA MET A 592 -16.78 32.53 32.94
C MET A 592 -15.93 33.13 31.83
N ILE A 593 -15.98 32.57 30.62
CA ILE A 593 -15.21 33.02 29.47
C ILE A 593 -16.10 33.76 28.48
N ASP A 594 -15.49 34.68 27.74
CA ASP A 594 -16.19 35.45 26.71
C ASP A 594 -16.28 34.66 25.40
N ARG A 595 -15.24 33.86 25.08
CA ARG A 595 -15.20 33.03 23.85
C ARG A 595 -14.46 31.71 24.07
N VAL A 596 -14.87 30.69 23.31
CA VAL A 596 -14.10 29.46 23.08
C VAL A 596 -13.56 29.50 21.67
N VAL A 597 -12.25 29.36 21.51
CA VAL A 597 -11.57 29.38 20.22
C VAL A 597 -11.00 28.00 19.93
N ARG A 598 -11.57 27.30 18.94
CA ARG A 598 -11.10 25.99 18.53
C ARG A 598 -9.96 26.09 17.53
N HIS A 599 -8.79 25.59 17.92
CA HIS A 599 -7.69 25.39 16.99
C HIS A 599 -8.01 24.24 16.03
N THR A 600 -8.06 24.55 14.74
CA THR A 600 -8.57 23.68 13.70
C THR A 600 -7.49 23.44 12.65
N PRO A 601 -7.08 22.17 12.42
CA PRO A 601 -6.19 21.86 11.31
C PRO A 601 -6.86 22.24 9.99
N PRO A 602 -6.08 22.45 8.92
CA PRO A 602 -6.62 22.84 7.62
C PRO A 602 -7.18 21.60 6.89
N ASP A 603 -8.26 21.07 7.44
CA ASP A 603 -8.91 19.82 7.05
C ASP A 603 -10.43 20.02 7.04
N MET A 604 -11.01 19.83 5.85
CA MET A 604 -12.46 19.92 5.62
C MET A 604 -13.26 18.88 6.40
N GLU A 605 -12.72 17.68 6.63
CA GLU A 605 -13.41 16.65 7.41
C GLU A 605 -13.50 17.08 8.88
N PHE A 606 -12.42 17.65 9.42
CA PHE A 606 -12.41 18.18 10.77
C PHE A 606 -13.42 19.33 10.94
N ILE A 607 -13.40 20.31 10.04
CA ILE A 607 -14.29 21.49 10.07
C ILE A 607 -15.76 21.05 10.07
N ASN A 608 -16.16 20.20 9.14
CA ASN A 608 -17.56 19.80 8.99
C ASN A 608 -18.06 18.85 10.09
N LYS A 609 -17.15 18.24 10.86
CA LYS A 609 -17.50 17.28 11.92
C LYS A 609 -17.44 17.88 13.32
N VAL A 610 -16.36 18.59 13.65
CA VAL A 610 -16.07 19.02 15.02
C VAL A 610 -16.79 20.32 15.35
N ILE A 611 -16.71 21.31 14.45
CA ILE A 611 -17.28 22.65 14.67
C ILE A 611 -18.78 22.61 14.95
N PRO A 612 -19.64 21.94 14.14
CA PRO A 612 -21.09 21.95 14.41
C PRO A 612 -21.46 21.24 15.72
N GLU A 613 -20.72 20.21 16.12
CA GLU A 613 -20.98 19.49 17.38
C GLU A 613 -20.59 20.32 18.60
N GLU A 614 -19.39 20.90 18.63
CA GLU A 614 -18.94 21.73 19.76
C GLU A 614 -19.71 23.06 19.84
N LYS A 615 -20.13 23.61 18.69
CA LYS A 615 -20.97 24.82 18.65
C LYS A 615 -22.32 24.59 19.32
N LYS A 616 -22.90 23.39 19.28
CA LYS A 616 -24.17 23.10 19.98
C LYS A 616 -24.03 23.31 21.50
N ASP A 617 -22.89 22.94 22.06
CA ASP A 617 -22.62 23.05 23.50
C ASP A 617 -22.25 24.48 23.92
N VAL A 618 -21.49 25.19 23.09
CA VAL A 618 -20.94 26.52 23.42
C VAL A 618 -21.82 27.68 22.94
N GLY A 619 -22.65 27.45 21.92
CA GLY A 619 -23.50 28.46 21.32
C GLY A 619 -22.71 29.58 20.64
N ASP A 620 -23.13 30.83 20.84
CA ASP A 620 -22.57 31.97 20.11
C ASP A 620 -21.16 32.41 20.57
N LYS A 621 -20.68 31.84 21.68
CA LYS A 621 -19.31 32.06 22.15
C LYS A 621 -18.27 31.23 21.36
N TYR A 622 -18.68 30.38 20.41
CA TYR A 622 -17.79 29.48 19.67
C TYR A 622 -17.14 30.14 18.45
N TRP A 623 -15.81 30.09 18.40
CA TRP A 623 -14.95 30.69 17.38
C TRP A 623 -13.97 29.64 16.84
N VAL A 624 -13.51 29.84 15.61
CA VAL A 624 -12.62 28.90 14.92
C VAL A 624 -11.31 29.60 14.58
N GLN A 625 -10.19 28.99 14.95
CA GLN A 625 -8.86 29.38 14.47
C GLN A 625 -8.37 28.32 13.48
N ILE A 626 -8.25 28.67 12.21
CA ILE A 626 -7.77 27.77 11.16
C ILE A 626 -6.25 27.94 11.07
N ASP A 627 -5.51 26.87 11.38
CA ASP A 627 -4.05 26.85 11.28
C ASP A 627 -3.62 26.41 9.87
N ILE A 628 -3.37 27.40 9.01
CA ILE A 628 -2.89 27.14 7.65
C ILE A 628 -1.38 26.93 7.59
N SER A 629 -0.68 26.93 8.74
CA SER A 629 0.77 26.69 8.81
C SER A 629 1.14 25.21 8.91
N MET A 630 0.17 24.32 9.16
CA MET A 630 0.41 22.87 9.31
C MET A 630 0.83 22.17 8.02
N ARG A 631 0.50 22.72 6.85
CA ARG A 631 0.95 22.24 5.53
C ARG A 631 0.94 23.39 4.52
N LYS A 632 1.60 23.21 3.38
CA LYS A 632 1.56 24.18 2.28
C LYS A 632 0.18 24.14 1.61
N ILE A 633 -0.52 25.27 1.60
CA ILE A 633 -1.92 25.39 1.16
C ILE A 633 -2.04 26.59 0.22
N GLY A 634 -2.74 26.41 -0.90
CA GLY A 634 -3.03 27.49 -1.84
C GLY A 634 -4.19 28.39 -1.38
N VAL A 635 -4.25 29.61 -1.89
CA VAL A 635 -5.29 30.61 -1.54
C VAL A 635 -6.71 30.09 -1.75
N GLU A 636 -6.93 29.30 -2.81
CA GLU A 636 -8.23 28.67 -3.11
C GLU A 636 -8.67 27.68 -2.02
N GLU A 637 -7.73 26.88 -1.49
CA GLU A 637 -8.01 25.92 -0.43
C GLU A 637 -8.24 26.64 0.91
N VAL A 638 -7.48 27.69 1.21
CA VAL A 638 -7.77 28.57 2.36
C VAL A 638 -9.18 29.17 2.25
N THR A 639 -9.56 29.63 1.06
CA THR A 639 -10.89 30.17 0.76
C THR A 639 -11.98 29.12 0.99
N ALA A 640 -11.75 27.86 0.60
CA ALA A 640 -12.68 26.77 0.84
C ALA A 640 -12.83 26.46 2.34
N LEU A 641 -11.72 26.42 3.10
CA LEU A 641 -11.72 26.20 4.56
C LEU A 641 -12.45 27.32 5.31
N ILE A 642 -12.25 28.58 4.90
CA ILE A 642 -12.98 29.73 5.43
C ILE A 642 -14.47 29.60 5.12
N ASN A 643 -14.85 29.37 3.86
CA ASN A 643 -16.24 29.24 3.45
C ASN A 643 -16.95 28.10 4.20
N ALA A 644 -16.29 26.96 4.41
CA ALA A 644 -16.82 25.85 5.18
C ALA A 644 -17.05 26.24 6.65
N SER A 645 -16.08 26.91 7.26
CA SER A 645 -16.19 27.41 8.64
C SER A 645 -17.29 28.47 8.78
N GLN A 646 -17.44 29.38 7.80
CA GLN A 646 -18.44 30.45 7.82
C GLN A 646 -19.86 29.92 7.87
N ARG A 647 -20.15 28.79 7.19
CA ARG A 647 -21.46 28.12 7.27
C ARG A 647 -21.85 27.77 8.71
N HIS A 648 -20.85 27.51 9.55
CA HIS A 648 -21.07 27.12 10.93
C HIS A 648 -20.94 28.28 11.90
N VAL A 649 -19.93 29.15 11.77
CA VAL A 649 -19.62 30.18 12.77
C VAL A 649 -19.74 31.62 12.28
N GLY A 650 -20.09 31.85 11.01
CA GLY A 650 -20.17 33.20 10.44
C GLY A 650 -18.79 33.85 10.32
N ASP A 651 -18.66 35.12 10.70
CA ASP A 651 -17.40 35.87 10.66
C ASP A 651 -16.44 35.54 11.82
N ARG A 652 -16.83 34.68 12.76
CA ARG A 652 -16.06 34.27 13.97
C ARG A 652 -14.89 33.32 13.64
N ILE A 653 -14.07 33.72 12.68
CA ILE A 653 -12.95 32.97 12.14
C ILE A 653 -11.67 33.78 12.31
N ILE A 654 -10.64 33.12 12.82
CA ILE A 654 -9.29 33.62 12.96
C ILE A 654 -8.39 32.77 12.06
N ILE A 655 -7.50 33.42 11.31
CA ILE A 655 -6.52 32.71 10.49
C ILE A 655 -5.16 32.74 11.17
N GLU A 656 -4.58 31.57 11.41
CA GLU A 656 -3.19 31.43 11.82
C GLU A 656 -2.32 31.14 10.60
N ALA A 657 -1.39 32.06 10.30
CA ALA A 657 -0.53 31.96 9.14
C ALA A 657 0.93 32.30 9.50
N ARG A 658 1.87 31.60 8.89
CA ARG A 658 3.31 31.91 8.96
C ARG A 658 3.86 32.50 7.65
N ASP A 659 3.12 32.44 6.56
CA ASP A 659 3.51 32.99 5.25
C ASP A 659 2.99 34.45 5.09
N PRO A 660 3.89 35.45 5.03
CA PRO A 660 3.52 36.85 4.87
C PRO A 660 2.79 37.16 3.55
N LYS A 661 3.01 36.39 2.48
CA LYS A 661 2.36 36.60 1.17
C LYS A 661 0.89 36.22 1.22
N ILE A 662 0.59 35.03 1.75
CA ILE A 662 -0.79 34.56 1.96
C ILE A 662 -1.53 35.52 2.89
N LEU A 663 -0.87 35.97 3.95
CA LEU A 663 -1.46 36.92 4.88
C LEU A 663 -1.79 38.26 4.22
N SER A 664 -0.88 38.80 3.40
CA SER A 664 -1.09 40.05 2.65
C SER A 664 -2.26 39.95 1.67
N GLU A 665 -2.39 38.82 0.96
CA GLU A 665 -3.53 38.60 0.05
C GLU A 665 -4.85 38.43 0.78
N LEU A 666 -4.89 37.67 1.88
CA LEU A 666 -6.11 37.52 2.69
C LEU A 666 -6.56 38.85 3.32
N LEU A 667 -5.62 39.70 3.73
CA LEU A 667 -5.91 41.02 4.29
C LEU A 667 -6.45 42.01 3.25
N LYS A 668 -6.15 41.85 1.95
CA LYS A 668 -6.78 42.64 0.87
C LYS A 668 -8.26 42.33 0.68
N HIS A 669 -8.71 41.17 1.16
CA HIS A 669 -10.11 40.73 1.11
C HIS A 669 -10.90 40.99 2.40
N LYS A 670 -10.30 41.68 3.38
CA LYS A 670 -10.96 42.12 4.61
C LYS A 670 -11.92 43.27 4.27
N VAL A 671 -13.20 42.95 4.05
CA VAL A 671 -14.31 43.94 3.98
C VAL A 671 -15.12 43.89 5.27
#